data_AF-A0A409VNA8-F1
#
_entry.id   AF-A0A409VNA8-F1
#
_cell.length_a   1.000
_cell.length_b   1.000
_cell.length_c   1.000
_cell.angle_alpha   90.00
_cell.angle_beta   90.00
_cell.angle_gamma   90.00
#
_symmetry.space_group_name_H-M   'P 1'
#
loop_
_entity.id
_entity.type
_entity.pdbx_description
1 polymer ?
#
loop_
_entity_poly.entity_id
_entity_poly.type
_entity_poly.pdbx_seq_one_letter_code
_entity_poly.pdbx_strand_id
1 'polypeptide(L)'
;MTGVTTFKAIALLSLLSYNDALSIPFQRAQPVQSVLNPYPTKPQLTFKPDGTFKITVFSDLHFGENPWDTWGPQQDVNSTILMNLVLGQEKPDYVVLNGDLITGENTFSQNATTLIDEIVAPLNKAKIPFSSSHGNHDNQANITHEQEIKRELQVAPLSYTRMAPLGVGGVEGPGNYWVPIFRNKEDRAPVLILWFFDSRGGVSPNPNPVPLPDWVDSSVASWIESESKEMEDSWGPAGSRGAIAFVHIPPHDIQVLQASLDPNVSQGLNADLLGDGTVQDSSSVDGSTDSGNDKAFWDALNANVKNLHAVISGHDHGNEWCVREPTKDVIFCFDKHSGYGGYSSDGWGHGVRNLVFHSPDPKAGVETWIRLEGGETRARVVLDSNFDQLKTFWPKARSPCSSSSTFFALPEPKSVKGRRRSEMPEPEEKGQRPVAPTEQPSGKERSPTASTVASNVREGAKDLEHGDVAGGKNATETLWHWLIQDVDPVKSTAPLAMYCFMTGYIDAVSFSAIFVWCGFQTGNFAQLALAICRLFQGPPGERDLSFHKADQQALCSLLAFNAGAFVGRIANKYGAHRRLWLIFGTFLQALMSMASALAFWKAGQGSIAGERDLPVWTNTLSFVGLAFMSASLGVQGNLGKRLNTQFGTTIVLTTVWVELMADPKLFKFRQFVITRDHRLIAAVSLFLGAFVGRAILQSLGTAGTMGVSAGLRVLITLAWLFVPNKVIPTRTS
;
A
#
# COMPACT_ATOMS: atom_id res chain seq x y z
N MET A 1 -6.39 -53.30 41.41
CA MET A 1 -5.10 -52.71 41.02
C MET A 1 -5.40 -51.65 39.97
N THR A 2 -5.66 -50.41 40.43
CA THR A 2 -4.74 -49.25 40.29
C THR A 2 -4.57 -48.82 38.82
N GLY A 3 -5.00 -47.66 38.33
CA GLY A 3 -5.62 -46.47 38.92
C GLY A 3 -5.38 -45.27 37.99
N VAL A 4 -6.25 -44.24 38.09
CA VAL A 4 -6.00 -42.80 37.86
C VAL A 4 -5.93 -42.35 36.37
N THR A 5 -6.68 -41.40 35.77
CA THR A 5 -7.78 -40.40 36.05
C THR A 5 -8.14 -39.78 34.67
N THR A 6 -9.33 -39.86 34.05
CA THR A 6 -10.62 -39.08 34.18
C THR A 6 -10.45 -37.54 34.16
N PHE A 7 -11.06 -36.71 33.31
CA PHE A 7 -12.48 -36.49 32.93
C PHE A 7 -12.58 -35.82 31.52
N LYS A 8 -13.34 -36.28 30.50
CA LYS A 8 -14.81 -36.32 30.22
C LYS A 8 -15.52 -34.95 30.38
N ALA A 9 -16.03 -34.25 29.34
CA ALA A 9 -17.01 -34.56 28.27
C ALA A 9 -18.50 -34.41 28.69
N ILE A 10 -19.26 -33.69 27.83
CA ILE A 10 -20.72 -33.78 27.54
C ILE A 10 -21.66 -32.87 28.35
N ALA A 11 -22.43 -32.01 27.64
CA ALA A 11 -23.90 -32.09 27.57
C ALA A 11 -24.52 -30.99 26.68
N LEU A 12 -24.98 -31.42 25.51
CA LEU A 12 -26.06 -30.81 24.73
C LEU A 12 -27.41 -31.16 25.39
N LEU A 13 -28.42 -30.29 25.24
CA LEU A 13 -29.86 -30.56 25.39
C LEU A 13 -30.40 -30.87 26.80
N SER A 14 -30.80 -29.81 27.52
CA SER A 14 -32.05 -29.78 28.30
C SER A 14 -32.26 -28.39 28.89
N LEU A 15 -33.48 -27.85 28.74
CA LEU A 15 -34.16 -26.80 29.51
C LEU A 15 -34.73 -25.65 28.66
N LEU A 16 -35.72 -26.02 27.84
CA LEU A 16 -36.98 -25.25 27.79
C LEU A 16 -37.74 -25.50 29.10
N SER A 17 -38.48 -24.48 29.54
CA SER A 17 -39.36 -24.40 30.73
C SER A 17 -38.72 -23.93 32.03
N TYR A 18 -38.91 -22.63 32.33
CA TYR A 18 -39.31 -22.09 33.64
C TYR A 18 -39.76 -20.62 33.44
N ASN A 19 -41.07 -20.42 33.32
CA ASN A 19 -41.73 -19.21 33.83
C ASN A 19 -41.84 -19.40 35.35
N ASP A 20 -41.35 -18.46 36.15
CA ASP A 20 -42.21 -17.69 37.04
C ASP A 20 -41.45 -16.63 37.83
N ALA A 21 -42.17 -15.53 38.00
CA ALA A 21 -41.93 -14.30 38.72
C ALA A 21 -40.97 -14.35 39.93
N LEU A 22 -40.09 -13.34 40.00
CA LEU A 22 -39.78 -12.64 41.25
C LEU A 22 -39.56 -11.15 40.97
N SER A 23 -40.43 -10.38 41.59
CA SER A 23 -40.56 -8.93 41.61
C SER A 23 -39.32 -8.24 42.18
N ILE A 24 -38.71 -7.35 41.39
CA ILE A 24 -37.69 -6.40 41.85
C ILE A 24 -38.36 -5.01 41.92
N PRO A 25 -38.13 -4.21 42.98
CA PRO A 25 -38.88 -2.99 43.21
C PRO A 25 -38.62 -1.97 42.10
N PHE A 26 -39.70 -1.30 41.68
CA PHE A 26 -39.68 -0.18 40.76
C PHE A 26 -38.98 1.02 41.42
N GLN A 27 -37.66 1.04 41.37
CA GLN A 27 -36.91 2.28 41.57
C GLN A 27 -36.95 2.99 40.23
N ARG A 28 -37.75 4.07 40.17
CA ARG A 28 -37.90 4.95 39.01
C ARG A 28 -36.50 5.35 38.56
N ALA A 29 -35.97 4.67 37.55
CA ALA A 29 -34.76 5.08 36.87
C ALA A 29 -35.08 6.48 36.34
N GLN A 30 -34.40 7.48 36.92
CA GLN A 30 -34.25 8.78 36.27
C GLN A 30 -33.78 8.48 34.84
N PRO A 31 -34.33 9.14 33.81
CA PRO A 31 -33.82 8.95 32.47
C PRO A 31 -32.31 9.22 32.55
N VAL A 32 -31.51 8.21 32.23
CA VAL A 32 -30.08 8.41 32.01
C VAL A 32 -30.05 9.32 30.80
N GLN A 33 -29.92 10.62 31.06
CA GLN A 33 -29.70 11.62 30.03
C GLN A 33 -28.50 11.09 29.25
N SER A 34 -28.73 10.67 28.01
CA SER A 34 -27.67 10.17 27.15
C SER A 34 -26.63 11.28 27.09
N VAL A 35 -25.46 11.04 27.67
CA VAL A 35 -24.37 12.00 27.59
C VAL A 35 -24.05 12.08 26.10
N LEU A 36 -24.38 13.20 25.46
CA LEU A 36 -24.01 13.47 24.08
C LEU A 36 -22.49 13.35 24.01
N ASN A 37 -22.02 12.24 23.46
CA ASN A 37 -20.60 11.92 23.36
C ASN A 37 -20.41 11.09 22.09
N PRO A 38 -20.05 11.71 20.97
CA PRO A 38 -19.82 10.98 19.74
C PRO A 38 -18.49 10.19 19.74
N TYR A 39 -17.68 10.30 20.80
CA TYR A 39 -16.39 9.63 20.95
C TYR A 39 -16.31 8.78 22.23
N PRO A 40 -17.21 7.79 22.45
CA PRO A 40 -17.28 7.05 23.71
C PRO A 40 -16.04 6.20 24.00
N THR A 41 -15.22 5.89 22.99
CA THR A 41 -14.01 5.06 23.11
C THR A 41 -12.72 5.87 23.11
N LYS A 42 -12.79 7.20 22.95
CA LYS A 42 -11.60 8.07 22.86
C LYS A 42 -11.38 8.81 24.19
N PRO A 43 -10.13 9.21 24.50
CA PRO A 43 -9.87 10.12 25.61
C PRO A 43 -10.67 11.42 25.46
N GLN A 44 -11.13 12.00 26.57
CA GLN A 44 -11.72 13.32 26.53
C GLN A 44 -10.61 14.36 26.29
N LEU A 45 -10.83 15.25 25.32
CA LEU A 45 -9.93 16.37 25.04
C LEU A 45 -10.22 17.48 26.05
N THR A 46 -9.16 17.96 26.71
CA THR A 46 -9.29 19.00 27.72
C THR A 46 -8.29 20.11 27.53
N PHE A 47 -8.62 21.30 28.00
CA PHE A 47 -7.63 22.35 28.25
C PHE A 47 -6.54 21.83 29.21
N LYS A 48 -5.35 22.42 29.09
CA LYS A 48 -4.27 22.19 30.06
C LYS A 48 -4.64 22.79 31.42
N PRO A 49 -4.00 22.34 32.52
CA PRO A 49 -4.25 22.91 33.85
C PRO A 49 -4.00 24.41 33.99
N ASP A 50 -3.17 24.99 33.12
CA ASP A 50 -2.91 26.43 33.05
C ASP A 50 -3.99 27.21 32.27
N GLY A 51 -5.01 26.53 31.77
CA GLY A 51 -6.10 27.11 31.01
C GLY A 51 -5.81 27.29 29.52
N THR A 52 -4.68 26.79 29.02
CA THR A 52 -4.32 26.91 27.59
C THR A 52 -4.76 25.69 26.78
N PHE A 53 -5.03 25.90 25.49
CA PHE A 53 -5.21 24.82 24.51
C PHE A 53 -4.68 25.28 23.15
N LYS A 54 -3.80 24.48 22.55
CA LYS A 54 -3.14 24.81 21.29
C LYS A 54 -3.53 23.86 20.18
N ILE A 55 -3.96 24.44 19.06
CA ILE A 55 -4.22 23.74 17.80
C ILE A 55 -3.16 24.15 16.79
N THR A 56 -2.59 23.18 16.08
CA THR A 56 -1.75 23.43 14.90
C THR A 56 -2.43 22.84 13.67
N VAL A 57 -2.60 23.67 12.64
CA VAL A 57 -3.28 23.33 11.40
C VAL A 57 -2.27 23.12 10.30
N PHE A 58 -2.21 21.90 9.78
CA PHE A 58 -1.54 21.59 8.52
C PHE A 58 -2.60 21.57 7.42
N SER A 59 -2.28 22.08 6.24
CA SER A 59 -3.20 22.14 5.12
C SER A 59 -2.45 21.90 3.82
N ASP A 60 -3.14 21.35 2.82
CA ASP A 60 -2.62 21.22 1.46
C ASP A 60 -1.29 20.44 1.43
N LEU A 61 -1.32 19.22 1.95
CA LEU A 61 -0.12 18.37 2.05
C LEU A 61 0.28 17.77 0.70
N HIS A 62 -0.71 17.49 -0.17
CA HIS A 62 -0.53 17.02 -1.54
C HIS A 62 0.36 15.77 -1.70
N PHE A 63 0.22 14.79 -0.81
CA PHE A 63 1.01 13.57 -0.91
C PHE A 63 0.69 12.79 -2.18
N GLY A 64 1.69 12.12 -2.75
CA GLY A 64 1.52 11.26 -3.91
C GLY A 64 1.34 12.01 -5.23
N GLU A 65 1.75 13.28 -5.30
CA GLU A 65 1.88 14.02 -6.54
C GLU A 65 3.06 13.46 -7.39
N ASN A 66 2.87 13.39 -8.71
CA ASN A 66 3.88 12.94 -9.69
C ASN A 66 4.66 11.67 -9.27
N PRO A 67 4.02 10.57 -8.81
CA PRO A 67 4.71 9.42 -8.20
C PRO A 67 5.52 8.59 -9.20
N TRP A 68 5.40 8.88 -10.51
CA TRP A 68 6.16 8.25 -11.58
C TRP A 68 7.57 8.86 -11.77
N ASP A 69 7.90 9.95 -11.10
CA ASP A 69 9.23 10.56 -11.11
C ASP A 69 9.90 10.58 -9.72
N THR A 70 11.12 11.10 -9.66
CA THR A 70 11.88 11.20 -8.39
C THR A 70 11.56 12.47 -7.61
N TRP A 71 10.89 13.46 -8.22
CA TRP A 71 10.56 14.74 -7.58
C TRP A 71 9.39 14.56 -6.62
N GLY A 72 8.32 13.90 -7.05
CA GLY A 72 7.10 13.69 -6.25
C GLY A 72 7.36 13.01 -4.90
N PRO A 73 7.92 11.78 -4.89
CA PRO A 73 8.27 11.09 -3.64
C PRO A 73 9.25 11.86 -2.75
N GLN A 74 10.09 12.73 -3.32
CA GLN A 74 10.97 13.59 -2.53
C GLN A 74 10.19 14.72 -1.84
N GLN A 75 9.10 15.21 -2.43
CA GLN A 75 8.22 16.18 -1.79
C GLN A 75 7.45 15.56 -0.63
N ASP A 76 6.92 14.34 -0.77
CA ASP A 76 6.29 13.61 0.35
C ASP A 76 7.23 13.49 1.56
N VAL A 77 8.52 13.20 1.29
CA VAL A 77 9.58 13.18 2.31
C VAL A 77 9.79 14.56 2.94
N ASN A 78 9.80 15.64 2.15
CA ASN A 78 9.98 17.00 2.66
C ASN A 78 8.77 17.45 3.51
N SER A 79 7.55 17.19 3.06
CA SER A 79 6.31 17.39 3.84
C SER A 79 6.39 16.66 5.18
N THR A 80 6.83 15.40 5.17
CA THR A 80 7.03 14.60 6.39
C THR A 80 8.09 15.21 7.32
N ILE A 81 9.18 15.76 6.79
CA ILE A 81 10.22 16.46 7.57
C ILE A 81 9.62 17.69 8.25
N LEU A 82 8.89 18.52 7.50
CA LEU A 82 8.23 19.72 8.02
C LEU A 82 7.22 19.37 9.14
N MET A 83 6.39 18.34 8.94
CA MET A 83 5.46 17.86 9.97
C MET A 83 6.21 17.45 11.24
N ASN A 84 7.25 16.62 11.13
CA ASN A 84 8.04 16.21 12.30
C ASN A 84 8.71 17.40 13.01
N LEU A 85 9.22 18.37 12.25
CA LEU A 85 9.85 19.58 12.79
C LEU A 85 8.84 20.41 13.58
N VAL A 86 7.70 20.73 12.97
CA VAL A 86 6.65 21.56 13.56
C VAL A 86 6.05 20.88 14.79
N LEU A 87 5.70 19.60 14.72
CA LEU A 87 5.14 18.87 15.86
C LEU A 87 6.10 18.87 17.07
N GLY A 88 7.41 18.75 16.82
CA GLY A 88 8.44 18.80 17.86
C GLY A 88 8.64 20.20 18.48
N GLN A 89 8.49 21.27 17.70
CA GLN A 89 8.71 22.65 18.13
C GLN A 89 7.46 23.28 18.74
N GLU A 90 6.32 23.17 18.05
CA GLU A 90 5.07 23.83 18.43
C GLU A 90 4.36 23.11 19.57
N LYS A 91 4.54 21.78 19.69
CA LYS A 91 3.94 20.93 20.73
C LYS A 91 2.42 21.17 20.91
N PRO A 92 1.62 21.00 19.85
CA PRO A 92 0.19 21.21 19.92
C PRO A 92 -0.49 20.23 20.88
N ASP A 93 -1.62 20.66 21.44
CA ASP A 93 -2.55 19.78 22.16
C ASP A 93 -3.45 19.03 21.18
N TYR A 94 -3.67 19.59 19.99
CA TYR A 94 -4.49 19.03 18.94
C TYR A 94 -3.98 19.45 17.55
N VAL A 95 -4.09 18.56 16.56
CA VAL A 95 -3.76 18.87 15.17
C VAL A 95 -5.00 18.83 14.29
N VAL A 96 -5.07 19.75 13.32
CA VAL A 96 -6.02 19.68 12.22
C VAL A 96 -5.25 19.48 10.91
N LEU A 97 -5.71 18.53 10.10
CA LEU A 97 -5.30 18.40 8.70
C LEU A 97 -6.44 18.96 7.84
N ASN A 98 -6.28 20.15 7.24
CA ASN A 98 -7.39 20.92 6.65
C ASN A 98 -7.54 20.73 5.13
N GLY A 99 -7.66 19.48 4.67
CA GLY A 99 -7.90 19.14 3.27
C GLY A 99 -6.68 19.18 2.35
N ASP A 100 -6.90 18.68 1.14
CA ASP A 100 -5.89 18.36 0.11
C ASP A 100 -4.71 17.59 0.70
N LEU A 101 -5.05 16.49 1.36
CA LEU A 101 -4.11 15.57 1.97
C LEU A 101 -3.32 14.82 0.89
N ILE A 102 -4.01 14.37 -0.15
CA ILE A 102 -3.48 13.56 -1.25
C ILE A 102 -3.79 14.24 -2.58
N THR A 103 -2.84 14.24 -3.51
CA THR A 103 -3.07 14.65 -4.90
C THR A 103 -3.72 13.48 -5.67
N GLY A 104 -5.00 13.22 -5.39
CA GLY A 104 -5.69 11.98 -5.75
C GLY A 104 -5.64 11.62 -7.24
N GLU A 105 -5.67 12.61 -8.12
CA GLU A 105 -5.65 12.43 -9.58
C GLU A 105 -4.31 11.92 -10.11
N ASN A 106 -3.21 12.12 -9.37
CA ASN A 106 -1.87 11.61 -9.71
C ASN A 106 -1.62 10.19 -9.18
N THR A 107 -2.38 9.79 -8.16
CA THR A 107 -2.18 8.49 -7.50
C THR A 107 -2.69 7.32 -8.34
N PHE A 108 -2.49 6.10 -7.84
CA PHE A 108 -3.10 4.90 -8.42
C PHE A 108 -4.17 4.39 -7.46
N SER A 109 -5.38 4.11 -7.95
CA SER A 109 -6.53 3.75 -7.09
C SER A 109 -6.26 2.57 -6.15
N GLN A 110 -5.35 1.69 -6.56
CA GLN A 110 -5.00 0.48 -5.84
C GLN A 110 -4.22 0.73 -4.54
N ASN A 111 -3.55 1.88 -4.41
CA ASN A 111 -2.71 2.19 -3.27
C ASN A 111 -2.79 3.64 -2.78
N ALA A 112 -3.66 4.48 -3.35
CA ALA A 112 -3.83 5.87 -2.92
C ALA A 112 -4.03 5.99 -1.39
N THR A 113 -4.87 5.12 -0.81
CA THR A 113 -5.09 5.08 0.64
C THR A 113 -3.83 4.84 1.47
N THR A 114 -2.79 4.20 0.94
CA THR A 114 -1.54 3.98 1.70
C THR A 114 -0.80 5.27 2.02
N LEU A 115 -1.04 6.35 1.28
CA LEU A 115 -0.47 7.67 1.57
C LEU A 115 -1.03 8.23 2.89
N ILE A 116 -2.26 7.88 3.28
CA ILE A 116 -2.80 8.23 4.60
C ILE A 116 -1.93 7.65 5.72
N ASP A 117 -1.36 6.46 5.54
CA ASP A 117 -0.46 5.86 6.54
C ASP A 117 0.78 6.73 6.74
N GLU A 118 1.32 7.32 5.66
CA GLU A 118 2.48 8.20 5.68
C GLU A 118 2.15 9.55 6.32
N ILE A 119 1.02 10.15 5.92
CA ILE A 119 0.53 11.44 6.45
C ILE A 119 0.30 11.39 7.95
N VAL A 120 -0.31 10.31 8.47
CA VAL A 120 -0.63 10.19 9.90
C VAL A 120 0.51 9.60 10.73
N ALA A 121 1.57 9.07 10.10
CA ALA A 121 2.69 8.48 10.82
C ALA A 121 3.40 9.45 11.80
N PRO A 122 3.68 10.72 11.44
CA PRO A 122 4.22 11.72 12.38
C PRO A 122 3.31 11.93 13.60
N LEU A 123 2.00 12.02 13.39
CA LEU A 123 1.00 12.24 14.44
C LEU A 123 0.90 11.04 15.38
N ASN A 124 0.84 9.83 14.81
CA ASN A 124 0.85 8.57 15.54
C ASN A 124 2.12 8.42 16.41
N LYS A 125 3.28 8.77 15.85
CA LYS A 125 4.57 8.73 16.55
C LYS A 125 4.61 9.75 17.69
N ALA A 126 4.11 10.97 17.47
CA ALA A 126 4.03 12.02 18.48
C ALA A 126 2.92 11.78 19.53
N LYS A 127 1.96 10.88 19.23
CA LYS A 127 0.77 10.58 20.03
C LYS A 127 -0.09 11.82 20.28
N ILE A 128 -0.25 12.64 19.25
CA ILE A 128 -1.05 13.87 19.30
C ILE A 128 -2.44 13.56 18.73
N PRO A 129 -3.52 13.91 19.44
CA PRO A 129 -4.87 13.77 18.91
C PRO A 129 -5.11 14.74 17.76
N PHE A 130 -5.86 14.31 16.75
CA PHE A 130 -6.07 15.11 15.55
C PHE A 130 -7.40 14.80 14.86
N SER A 131 -7.77 15.66 13.92
CA SER A 131 -8.88 15.49 12.99
C SER A 131 -8.49 15.98 11.59
N SER A 132 -9.18 15.46 10.58
CA SER A 132 -8.97 15.81 9.18
C SER A 132 -10.27 16.29 8.52
N SER A 133 -10.21 17.41 7.81
CA SER A 133 -11.16 17.72 6.74
C SER A 133 -10.53 17.32 5.40
N HIS A 134 -11.31 17.41 4.32
CA HIS A 134 -10.90 16.94 3.00
C HIS A 134 -11.19 18.02 1.96
N GLY A 135 -10.37 18.04 0.90
CA GLY A 135 -10.42 19.01 -0.19
C GLY A 135 -10.73 18.38 -1.54
N ASN A 136 -10.70 19.18 -2.61
CA ASN A 136 -11.02 18.72 -3.96
C ASN A 136 -10.00 17.73 -4.53
N HIS A 137 -8.76 17.69 -4.04
CA HIS A 137 -7.79 16.68 -4.47
C HIS A 137 -7.97 15.32 -3.77
N ASP A 138 -8.67 15.30 -2.64
CA ASP A 138 -9.00 14.09 -1.88
C ASP A 138 -10.24 13.35 -2.47
N ASN A 139 -10.94 13.99 -3.42
CA ASN A 139 -12.03 13.40 -4.22
C ASN A 139 -11.65 13.41 -5.70
N GLN A 140 -11.01 12.33 -6.15
CA GLN A 140 -10.51 12.22 -7.51
C GLN A 140 -10.77 10.82 -8.07
N ALA A 141 -10.37 10.63 -9.33
CA ALA A 141 -10.60 9.38 -10.05
C ALA A 141 -10.08 8.11 -9.32
N ASN A 142 -9.12 8.27 -8.41
CA ASN A 142 -8.42 7.19 -7.72
C ASN A 142 -8.67 7.11 -6.20
N ILE A 143 -9.26 8.13 -5.59
CA ILE A 143 -9.45 8.21 -4.13
C ILE A 143 -10.69 9.04 -3.82
N THR A 144 -11.39 8.71 -2.74
CA THR A 144 -12.50 9.52 -2.23
C THR A 144 -12.30 9.87 -0.76
N HIS A 145 -12.97 10.94 -0.31
CA HIS A 145 -13.00 11.35 1.10
C HIS A 145 -13.39 10.20 2.03
N GLU A 146 -14.38 9.39 1.62
CA GLU A 146 -14.80 8.22 2.41
C GLU A 146 -13.66 7.21 2.57
N GLN A 147 -12.87 6.97 1.52
CA GLN A 147 -11.74 6.04 1.57
C GLN A 147 -10.63 6.56 2.47
N GLU A 148 -10.34 7.86 2.44
CA GLU A 148 -9.37 8.50 3.33
C GLU A 148 -9.80 8.42 4.78
N ILE A 149 -11.03 8.82 5.12
CA ILE A 149 -11.57 8.73 6.48
C ILE A 149 -11.53 7.29 6.98
N LYS A 150 -11.98 6.32 6.17
CA LYS A 150 -11.96 4.90 6.54
C LYS A 150 -10.54 4.42 6.81
N ARG A 151 -9.56 4.84 6.00
CA ARG A 151 -8.17 4.43 6.20
C ARG A 151 -7.58 5.08 7.44
N GLU A 152 -7.77 6.38 7.62
CA GLU A 152 -7.31 7.12 8.79
C GLU A 152 -7.81 6.46 10.08
N LEU A 153 -9.11 6.16 10.18
CA LEU A 153 -9.69 5.52 11.36
C LEU A 153 -9.14 4.11 11.64
N GLN A 154 -8.64 3.41 10.62
CA GLN A 154 -8.01 2.10 10.79
C GLN A 154 -6.60 2.20 11.35
N VAL A 155 -5.82 3.21 10.95
CA VAL A 155 -4.37 3.28 11.24
C VAL A 155 -4.01 4.34 12.27
N ALA A 156 -4.91 5.26 12.61
CA ALA A 156 -4.68 6.37 13.53
C ALA A 156 -5.59 6.29 14.77
N PRO A 157 -5.15 5.64 15.86
CA PRO A 157 -5.99 5.44 17.05
C PRO A 157 -6.34 6.74 17.79
N LEU A 158 -5.61 7.84 17.56
CA LEU A 158 -5.89 9.17 18.13
C LEU A 158 -6.54 10.14 17.15
N SER A 159 -7.02 9.66 16.00
CA SER A 159 -7.93 10.43 15.14
C SER A 159 -9.31 10.59 15.80
N TYR A 160 -9.89 11.77 15.72
CA TYR A 160 -11.26 12.13 16.08
C TYR A 160 -12.09 12.49 14.84
N THR A 161 -11.58 12.21 13.63
CA THR A 161 -12.35 12.32 12.39
C THR A 161 -13.57 11.40 12.45
N ARG A 162 -14.68 11.82 11.84
CA ARG A 162 -15.91 11.01 11.83
C ARG A 162 -16.63 11.18 10.50
N MET A 163 -17.28 10.12 10.05
CA MET A 163 -18.24 10.20 8.95
C MET A 163 -19.51 10.92 9.42
N ALA A 164 -20.10 11.74 8.56
CA ALA A 164 -21.39 12.34 8.78
C ALA A 164 -22.49 11.28 8.90
N PRO A 165 -23.61 11.58 9.60
CA PRO A 165 -24.79 10.72 9.58
C PRO A 165 -25.33 10.52 8.14
N LEU A 166 -26.04 9.41 7.92
CA LEU A 166 -26.64 9.12 6.62
C LEU A 166 -27.56 10.27 6.17
N GLY A 167 -27.33 10.78 4.96
CA GLY A 167 -28.12 11.87 4.38
C GLY A 167 -27.57 13.28 4.64
N VAL A 168 -26.43 13.41 5.31
CA VAL A 168 -25.74 14.69 5.54
C VAL A 168 -24.50 14.77 4.65
N GLY A 169 -24.30 15.91 3.98
CA GLY A 169 -23.09 16.19 3.17
C GLY A 169 -23.22 15.86 1.68
N GLY A 170 -24.32 15.23 1.27
CA GLY A 170 -24.58 14.86 -0.12
C GLY A 170 -23.57 13.86 -0.71
N VAL A 171 -23.50 13.77 -2.03
CA VAL A 171 -22.71 12.75 -2.76
C VAL A 171 -21.20 13.01 -2.63
N GLU A 172 -20.43 12.05 -2.13
CA GLU A 172 -18.98 12.22 -1.90
C GLU A 172 -18.63 13.38 -0.93
N GLY A 173 -19.55 13.79 -0.05
CA GLY A 173 -19.27 14.76 1.04
C GLY A 173 -19.40 14.18 2.45
N PRO A 174 -18.77 13.03 2.77
CA PRO A 174 -18.99 12.35 4.04
C PRO A 174 -18.34 13.02 5.26
N GLY A 175 -17.46 14.02 5.08
CA GLY A 175 -16.57 14.57 6.12
C GLY A 175 -17.18 15.65 7.03
N ASN A 176 -18.46 15.55 7.41
CA ASN A 176 -19.13 16.57 8.23
C ASN A 176 -19.31 16.08 9.69
N TYR A 177 -18.63 16.73 10.64
CA TYR A 177 -18.66 16.33 12.05
C TYR A 177 -18.16 17.45 12.99
N TRP A 178 -18.16 17.17 14.29
CA TRP A 178 -17.65 18.10 15.30
C TRP A 178 -16.98 17.35 16.45
N VAL A 179 -16.05 18.05 17.13
CA VAL A 179 -15.22 17.54 18.23
C VAL A 179 -15.38 18.42 19.48
N PRO A 180 -15.81 17.86 20.63
CA PRO A 180 -15.97 18.61 21.86
C PRO A 180 -14.67 18.67 22.68
N ILE A 181 -14.33 19.85 23.19
CA ILE A 181 -13.19 20.09 24.09
C ILE A 181 -13.72 20.64 25.42
N PHE A 182 -13.31 20.00 26.50
CA PHE A 182 -13.78 20.26 27.85
C PHE A 182 -12.78 21.10 28.62
N ARG A 183 -13.24 21.84 29.63
CA ARG A 183 -12.32 22.57 30.50
C ARG A 183 -11.47 21.58 31.30
N ASN A 184 -12.09 20.61 31.97
CA ASN A 184 -11.42 19.53 32.71
C ASN A 184 -12.06 18.16 32.43
N LYS A 185 -11.43 17.09 32.94
CA LYS A 185 -11.88 15.69 32.72
C LYS A 185 -13.19 15.34 33.41
N GLU A 186 -13.54 16.08 34.45
CA GLU A 186 -14.74 15.87 35.25
C GLU A 186 -15.96 16.61 34.69
N ASP A 187 -15.73 17.55 33.75
CA ASP A 187 -16.78 18.37 33.18
C ASP A 187 -17.66 17.55 32.23
N ARG A 188 -18.97 17.77 32.34
CA ARG A 188 -19.99 17.07 31.54
C ARG A 188 -20.45 17.84 30.30
N ALA A 189 -20.02 19.10 30.17
CA ALA A 189 -20.32 19.99 29.06
C ALA A 189 -19.00 20.57 28.52
N PRO A 190 -18.78 20.56 27.20
CA PRO A 190 -17.61 21.16 26.60
C PRO A 190 -17.67 22.69 26.63
N VAL A 191 -16.51 23.33 26.57
CA VAL A 191 -16.37 24.80 26.50
C VAL A 191 -15.91 25.28 25.13
N LEU A 192 -15.50 24.36 24.25
CA LEU A 192 -15.08 24.63 22.88
C LEU A 192 -15.53 23.48 21.97
N ILE A 193 -16.08 23.81 20.80
CA ILE A 193 -16.43 22.87 19.74
C ILE A 193 -15.59 23.17 18.49
N LEU A 194 -14.93 22.16 17.94
CA LEU A 194 -14.32 22.24 16.63
C LEU A 194 -15.28 21.64 15.61
N TRP A 195 -15.68 22.42 14.61
CA TRP A 195 -16.55 21.97 13.51
C TRP A 195 -15.71 21.69 12.26
N PHE A 196 -16.03 20.59 11.58
CA PHE A 196 -15.38 20.17 10.34
C PHE A 196 -16.45 20.01 9.27
N PHE A 197 -16.27 20.71 8.15
CA PHE A 197 -17.21 20.71 7.04
C PHE A 197 -16.53 20.27 5.76
N ASP A 198 -17.28 19.51 4.97
CA ASP A 198 -16.83 18.94 3.71
C ASP A 198 -17.36 19.78 2.55
N SER A 199 -16.48 20.57 1.95
CA SER A 199 -16.78 21.39 0.77
C SER A 199 -16.70 20.60 -0.53
N ARG A 200 -16.38 19.30 -0.48
CA ARG A 200 -16.36 18.39 -1.63
C ARG A 200 -15.37 18.85 -2.72
N GLY A 201 -15.85 19.09 -3.93
CA GLY A 201 -15.05 19.39 -5.11
C GLY A 201 -14.37 18.15 -5.71
N GLY A 202 -13.58 18.38 -6.76
CA GLY A 202 -12.91 17.33 -7.51
C GLY A 202 -13.82 16.60 -8.49
N VAL A 203 -13.64 15.29 -8.64
CA VAL A 203 -14.41 14.46 -9.58
C VAL A 203 -14.82 13.13 -8.96
N SER A 204 -15.93 12.58 -9.46
CA SER A 204 -16.38 11.24 -9.05
C SER A 204 -15.33 10.18 -9.38
N PRO A 205 -15.27 9.07 -8.63
CA PRO A 205 -14.34 7.99 -8.91
C PRO A 205 -14.56 7.35 -10.30
N ASN A 206 -13.50 6.74 -10.84
CA ASN A 206 -13.48 6.05 -12.13
C ASN A 206 -14.61 4.99 -12.29
N PRO A 207 -15.05 4.65 -13.53
CA PRO A 207 -14.36 4.87 -14.81
C PRO A 207 -14.82 6.08 -15.64
N ASN A 208 -15.84 6.83 -15.21
CA ASN A 208 -16.31 8.03 -15.91
C ASN A 208 -16.35 9.21 -14.92
N PRO A 209 -15.21 9.86 -14.63
CA PRO A 209 -15.16 10.96 -13.69
C PRO A 209 -16.05 12.10 -14.14
N VAL A 210 -16.97 12.53 -13.28
CA VAL A 210 -17.77 13.74 -13.46
C VAL A 210 -17.40 14.76 -12.39
N PRO A 211 -17.34 16.07 -12.72
CA PRO A 211 -17.14 17.11 -11.72
C PRO A 211 -18.14 16.97 -10.57
N LEU A 212 -17.63 17.04 -9.35
CA LEU A 212 -18.44 17.09 -8.15
C LEU A 212 -18.75 18.54 -7.79
N PRO A 213 -19.90 18.81 -7.15
CA PRO A 213 -20.12 20.08 -6.46
C PRO A 213 -18.95 20.45 -5.54
N ASP A 214 -18.52 21.71 -5.58
CA ASP A 214 -17.40 22.28 -4.82
C ASP A 214 -17.87 23.19 -3.67
N TRP A 215 -19.01 22.84 -3.07
CA TRP A 215 -19.58 23.53 -1.91
C TRP A 215 -20.07 22.56 -0.84
N VAL A 216 -20.21 23.07 0.39
CA VAL A 216 -20.84 22.33 1.49
C VAL A 216 -22.33 22.15 1.18
N ASP A 217 -22.77 20.89 1.08
CA ASP A 217 -24.12 20.54 0.67
C ASP A 217 -25.20 21.11 1.60
N SER A 218 -26.33 21.57 1.02
CA SER A 218 -27.44 22.17 1.77
C SER A 218 -28.01 21.29 2.90
N SER A 219 -27.88 19.96 2.82
CA SER A 219 -28.27 19.03 3.90
C SER A 219 -27.51 19.29 5.20
N VAL A 220 -26.28 19.82 5.12
CA VAL A 220 -25.45 20.17 6.27
C VAL A 220 -26.05 21.33 7.05
N ALA A 221 -26.77 22.26 6.40
CA ALA A 221 -27.43 23.38 7.08
C ALA A 221 -28.46 22.90 8.11
N SER A 222 -29.37 22.00 7.69
CA SER A 222 -30.35 21.38 8.60
C SER A 222 -29.68 20.51 9.67
N TRP A 223 -28.56 19.88 9.33
CA TRP A 223 -27.77 19.11 10.29
C TRP A 223 -27.17 20.02 11.38
N ILE A 224 -26.55 21.15 11.02
CA ILE A 224 -26.01 22.14 11.98
C ILE A 224 -27.11 22.60 12.95
N GLU A 225 -28.31 22.91 12.46
CA GLU A 225 -29.45 23.29 13.30
C GLU A 225 -29.81 22.19 14.30
N SER A 226 -29.90 20.94 13.83
CA SER A 226 -30.25 19.79 14.67
C SER A 226 -29.20 19.49 15.74
N GLU A 227 -27.92 19.48 15.38
CA GLU A 227 -26.81 19.23 16.29
C GLU A 227 -26.66 20.37 17.30
N SER A 228 -26.80 21.63 16.85
CA SER A 228 -26.75 22.79 17.75
C SER A 228 -27.84 22.72 18.81
N LYS A 229 -29.06 22.29 18.41
CA LYS A 229 -30.17 22.06 19.33
C LYS A 229 -29.90 20.89 20.29
N GLU A 230 -29.41 19.76 19.79
CA GLU A 230 -29.08 18.61 20.63
C GLU A 230 -27.98 18.94 21.65
N MET A 231 -26.99 19.73 21.25
CA MET A 231 -25.97 20.27 22.15
C MET A 231 -26.58 21.22 23.20
N GLU A 232 -27.57 22.03 22.84
CA GLU A 232 -28.30 22.87 23.81
C GLU A 232 -29.09 22.03 24.83
N ASP A 233 -29.81 21.02 24.35
CA ASP A 233 -30.59 20.12 25.19
C ASP A 233 -29.69 19.26 26.12
N SER A 234 -28.49 18.92 25.65
CA SER A 234 -27.55 18.04 26.37
C SER A 234 -26.62 18.78 27.32
N TRP A 235 -26.12 19.95 26.92
CA TRP A 235 -25.05 20.66 27.62
C TRP A 235 -25.43 22.08 28.08
N GLY A 236 -26.63 22.53 27.75
CA GLY A 236 -27.11 23.87 28.07
C GLY A 236 -26.78 24.92 27.00
N PRO A 237 -26.97 26.21 27.32
CA PRO A 237 -27.06 27.28 26.32
C PRO A 237 -25.86 27.37 25.38
N ALA A 238 -26.07 27.61 24.07
CA ALA A 238 -24.98 27.73 23.10
C ALA A 238 -23.93 28.80 23.44
N GLY A 239 -24.31 29.84 24.18
CA GLY A 239 -23.38 30.87 24.64
C GLY A 239 -22.32 30.41 25.65
N SER A 240 -22.43 29.20 26.22
CA SER A 240 -21.46 28.62 27.16
C SER A 240 -20.31 27.86 26.49
N ARG A 241 -20.27 27.83 25.16
CA ARG A 241 -19.24 27.17 24.36
C ARG A 241 -18.73 28.10 23.26
N GLY A 242 -17.43 28.08 23.02
CA GLY A 242 -16.78 28.71 21.87
C GLY A 242 -16.77 27.76 20.68
N ALA A 243 -16.51 28.27 19.47
CA ALA A 243 -16.37 27.44 18.29
C ALA A 243 -15.28 27.92 17.33
N ILE A 244 -14.67 26.97 16.61
CA ILE A 244 -13.87 27.18 15.41
C ILE A 244 -14.43 26.25 14.33
N ALA A 245 -14.52 26.72 13.09
CA ALA A 245 -14.93 25.90 11.96
C ALA A 245 -13.78 25.74 10.96
N PHE A 246 -13.64 24.54 10.42
CA PHE A 246 -12.70 24.18 9.38
C PHE A 246 -13.47 23.71 8.14
N VAL A 247 -13.15 24.28 6.99
CA VAL A 247 -13.70 23.92 5.68
C VAL A 247 -12.62 24.16 4.65
N HIS A 248 -12.36 23.22 3.75
CA HIS A 248 -11.19 23.31 2.88
C HIS A 248 -11.32 24.45 1.86
N ILE A 249 -12.36 24.43 1.03
CA ILE A 249 -12.61 25.48 0.01
C ILE A 249 -13.26 26.70 0.71
N PRO A 250 -12.71 27.92 0.55
CA PRO A 250 -13.28 29.14 1.12
C PRO A 250 -14.74 29.38 0.71
N PRO A 251 -15.65 29.77 1.63
CA PRO A 251 -17.01 30.16 1.28
C PRO A 251 -17.05 31.30 0.26
N HIS A 252 -18.06 31.32 -0.62
CA HIS A 252 -18.14 32.27 -1.73
C HIS A 252 -18.10 33.74 -1.28
N ASP A 253 -18.79 34.06 -0.18
CA ASP A 253 -18.87 35.40 0.42
C ASP A 253 -17.49 36.01 0.77
N ILE A 254 -16.44 35.19 0.88
CA ILE A 254 -15.08 35.67 1.17
C ILE A 254 -14.41 36.31 -0.05
N GLN A 255 -14.79 35.89 -1.27
CA GLN A 255 -14.15 36.34 -2.51
C GLN A 255 -14.09 37.87 -2.62
N VAL A 256 -15.23 38.54 -2.36
CA VAL A 256 -15.37 39.99 -2.51
C VAL A 256 -14.52 40.79 -1.52
N LEU A 257 -14.14 40.18 -0.39
CA LEU A 257 -13.40 40.86 0.68
C LEU A 257 -11.95 41.09 0.30
N GLN A 258 -11.36 40.25 -0.57
CA GLN A 258 -9.95 40.31 -0.93
C GLN A 258 -9.57 41.67 -1.53
N ALA A 259 -10.45 42.25 -2.35
CA ALA A 259 -10.23 43.56 -2.97
C ALA A 259 -10.18 44.72 -1.97
N SER A 260 -10.67 44.50 -0.74
CA SER A 260 -10.80 45.53 0.30
C SER A 260 -9.91 45.32 1.51
N LEU A 261 -8.99 44.34 1.46
CA LEU A 261 -8.10 44.03 2.59
C LEU A 261 -7.25 45.25 2.97
N ASP A 262 -7.24 45.60 4.26
CA ASP A 262 -6.27 46.53 4.83
C ASP A 262 -5.03 45.73 5.26
N PRO A 263 -3.86 45.91 4.62
CA PRO A 263 -2.65 45.17 4.96
C PRO A 263 -2.17 45.36 6.41
N ASN A 264 -2.64 46.40 7.12
CA ASN A 264 -2.30 46.61 8.53
C ASN A 264 -3.11 45.71 9.47
N VAL A 265 -4.32 45.31 9.05
CA VAL A 265 -5.24 44.44 9.79
C VAL A 265 -5.11 43.01 9.28
N SER A 266 -5.31 42.82 7.98
CA SER A 266 -5.20 41.56 7.25
C SER A 266 -3.75 41.31 6.83
N GLN A 267 -2.91 41.01 7.81
CA GLN A 267 -1.50 40.70 7.62
C GLN A 267 -1.32 39.29 7.06
N GLY A 268 -0.25 39.08 6.29
CA GLY A 268 0.09 37.77 5.70
C GLY A 268 0.36 37.91 4.21
N LEU A 269 0.81 36.80 3.60
CA LEU A 269 0.83 36.68 2.15
C LEU A 269 -0.60 36.75 1.58
N ASN A 270 -0.76 37.45 0.45
CA ASN A 270 -1.99 37.56 -0.32
C ASN A 270 -1.62 37.44 -1.81
N ALA A 271 -1.28 36.23 -2.24
CA ALA A 271 -0.69 35.99 -3.56
C ALA A 271 -1.65 35.35 -4.56
N ASP A 272 -2.65 34.59 -4.09
CA ASP A 272 -3.65 33.97 -4.95
C ASP A 272 -4.89 34.85 -5.04
N LEU A 273 -5.36 35.13 -6.25
CA LEU A 273 -6.58 35.88 -6.49
C LEU A 273 -7.80 34.98 -6.32
N LEU A 274 -8.76 35.43 -5.50
CA LEU A 274 -10.00 34.71 -5.31
C LEU A 274 -10.96 34.88 -6.50
N GLY A 275 -11.57 33.78 -6.94
CA GLY A 275 -12.47 33.70 -8.08
C GLY A 275 -12.74 32.27 -8.53
N ASP A 276 -12.75 32.06 -9.85
CA ASP A 276 -13.09 30.78 -10.48
C ASP A 276 -12.19 29.64 -9.97
N GLY A 277 -12.79 28.66 -9.30
CA GLY A 277 -12.13 27.49 -8.76
C GLY A 277 -11.37 27.71 -7.46
N THR A 278 -11.41 28.90 -6.85
CA THR A 278 -10.71 29.18 -5.57
C THR A 278 -11.67 29.39 -4.39
N VAL A 279 -12.97 29.50 -4.64
CA VAL A 279 -14.01 29.60 -3.61
C VAL A 279 -15.17 28.65 -3.94
N GLN A 280 -16.02 28.36 -2.96
CA GLN A 280 -17.17 27.47 -3.15
C GLN A 280 -18.12 28.01 -4.23
N ASP A 281 -18.74 27.11 -4.99
CA ASP A 281 -19.75 27.42 -6.01
C ASP A 281 -19.26 28.42 -7.09
N SER A 282 -17.94 28.43 -7.33
CA SER A 282 -17.30 29.30 -8.33
C SER A 282 -17.19 28.67 -9.71
N SER A 283 -17.40 27.35 -9.82
CA SER A 283 -17.26 26.58 -11.06
C SER A 283 -18.57 25.92 -11.52
N SER A 284 -19.49 26.70 -12.08
CA SER A 284 -20.71 26.12 -12.66
C SER A 284 -20.50 25.58 -14.07
N VAL A 285 -21.22 24.50 -14.39
CA VAL A 285 -21.28 23.88 -15.73
C VAL A 285 -21.95 24.81 -16.77
N ASP A 286 -22.65 25.86 -16.34
CA ASP A 286 -23.40 26.77 -17.19
C ASP A 286 -22.77 28.17 -17.36
N GLY A 287 -21.62 28.43 -16.73
CA GLY A 287 -20.89 29.69 -16.83
C GLY A 287 -21.43 30.81 -15.92
N SER A 288 -22.34 30.49 -14.98
CA SER A 288 -22.65 31.36 -13.84
C SER A 288 -21.55 31.26 -12.78
N THR A 289 -21.04 32.39 -12.31
CA THR A 289 -20.27 32.45 -11.06
C THR A 289 -21.27 32.78 -9.95
N ASP A 290 -21.26 32.02 -8.84
CA ASP A 290 -22.20 32.14 -7.71
C ASP A 290 -23.66 31.78 -8.03
N SER A 291 -24.00 30.49 -7.90
CA SER A 291 -25.39 30.01 -7.92
C SER A 291 -26.05 30.07 -6.52
N GLY A 292 -25.35 30.56 -5.50
CA GLY A 292 -25.79 30.61 -4.12
C GLY A 292 -25.95 29.25 -3.45
N ASN A 293 -25.26 28.21 -3.95
CA ASN A 293 -25.43 26.85 -3.44
C ASN A 293 -24.82 26.64 -2.03
N ASP A 294 -23.75 27.37 -1.69
CA ASP A 294 -23.12 27.35 -0.37
C ASP A 294 -23.84 28.23 0.67
N LYS A 295 -24.75 29.11 0.22
CA LYS A 295 -25.45 30.08 1.06
C LYS A 295 -26.21 29.45 2.22
N ALA A 296 -26.85 28.29 1.99
CA ALA A 296 -27.58 27.58 3.03
C ALA A 296 -26.66 27.17 4.19
N PHE A 297 -25.46 26.67 3.86
CA PHE A 297 -24.43 26.34 4.83
C PHE A 297 -23.94 27.60 5.55
N TRP A 298 -23.55 28.64 4.81
CA TRP A 298 -23.02 29.87 5.38
C TRP A 298 -24.01 30.57 6.32
N ASP A 299 -25.29 30.62 5.94
CA ASP A 299 -26.35 31.17 6.76
C ASP A 299 -26.59 30.33 8.03
N ALA A 300 -26.65 29.00 7.91
CA ALA A 300 -26.90 28.12 9.05
C ALA A 300 -25.75 28.07 10.06
N LEU A 301 -24.49 28.05 9.59
CA LEU A 301 -23.31 28.10 10.46
C LEU A 301 -23.35 29.36 11.33
N ASN A 302 -23.48 30.53 10.70
CA ASN A 302 -23.46 31.82 11.40
C ASN A 302 -24.72 32.06 12.25
N ALA A 303 -25.87 31.46 11.88
CA ALA A 303 -27.09 31.59 12.67
C ALA A 303 -27.09 30.71 13.92
N ASN A 304 -26.56 29.48 13.85
CA ASN A 304 -26.74 28.47 14.90
C ASN A 304 -25.49 28.27 15.77
N VAL A 305 -24.29 28.44 15.22
CA VAL A 305 -23.04 28.28 15.99
C VAL A 305 -22.68 29.60 16.66
N LYS A 306 -22.95 29.69 17.96
CA LYS A 306 -22.64 30.89 18.77
C LYS A 306 -21.17 30.91 19.19
N ASN A 307 -20.65 32.11 19.44
CA ASN A 307 -19.24 32.35 19.78
C ASN A 307 -18.28 31.68 18.77
N LEU A 308 -18.62 31.75 17.48
CA LEU A 308 -17.74 31.30 16.39
C LEU A 308 -16.60 32.30 16.25
N HIS A 309 -15.40 31.90 16.68
CA HIS A 309 -14.21 32.75 16.69
C HIS A 309 -13.66 32.97 15.28
N ALA A 310 -13.63 31.89 14.47
CA ALA A 310 -13.29 31.98 13.06
C ALA A 310 -13.73 30.77 12.25
N VAL A 311 -13.81 30.97 10.94
CA VAL A 311 -13.83 29.93 9.90
C VAL A 311 -12.45 29.90 9.24
N ILE A 312 -11.88 28.71 9.07
CA ILE A 312 -10.51 28.51 8.62
C ILE A 312 -10.46 27.59 7.40
N SER A 313 -9.75 28.01 6.35
CA SER A 313 -9.68 27.32 5.06
C SER A 313 -8.28 27.20 4.48
N GLY A 314 -8.05 26.12 3.72
CA GLY A 314 -6.85 25.88 2.93
C GLY A 314 -7.04 26.32 1.48
N HIS A 315 -6.73 25.43 0.54
CA HIS A 315 -7.00 25.50 -0.91
C HIS A 315 -6.15 26.53 -1.68
N ASP A 316 -6.14 27.77 -1.20
CA ASP A 316 -5.29 28.84 -1.74
C ASP A 316 -3.92 28.86 -1.04
N HIS A 317 -2.90 28.32 -1.70
CA HIS A 317 -1.59 28.06 -1.07
C HIS A 317 -0.79 29.33 -0.76
N GLY A 318 -1.11 30.42 -1.45
CA GLY A 318 -0.49 31.73 -1.43
C GLY A 318 -1.23 32.75 -0.57
N ASN A 319 -2.27 32.36 0.17
CA ASN A 319 -2.99 33.25 1.08
C ASN A 319 -2.74 32.87 2.54
N GLU A 320 -2.55 33.86 3.42
CA GLU A 320 -2.23 33.67 4.85
C GLU A 320 -3.02 34.63 5.76
N TRP A 321 -3.86 35.49 5.18
CA TRP A 321 -4.51 36.58 5.90
C TRP A 321 -5.79 36.13 6.61
N CYS A 322 -6.23 36.96 7.55
CA CYS A 322 -7.56 36.90 8.14
C CYS A 322 -8.33 38.19 7.86
N VAL A 323 -9.66 38.11 7.80
CA VAL A 323 -10.54 39.26 7.60
C VAL A 323 -11.88 39.03 8.32
N ARG A 324 -12.53 40.09 8.79
CA ARG A 324 -13.91 40.00 9.26
C ARG A 324 -14.87 40.18 8.08
N GLU A 325 -15.73 39.19 7.86
CA GLU A 325 -16.87 39.32 6.95
C GLU A 325 -17.95 40.17 7.66
N PRO A 326 -18.30 41.35 7.12
CA PRO A 326 -19.11 42.34 7.83
C PRO A 326 -20.60 42.00 7.94
N THR A 327 -21.13 41.10 7.10
CA THR A 327 -22.55 40.78 7.04
C THR A 327 -22.98 39.83 8.16
N LYS A 328 -22.14 38.84 8.47
CA LYS A 328 -22.32 37.82 9.50
C LYS A 328 -21.50 38.11 10.76
N ASP A 329 -20.61 39.09 10.71
CA ASP A 329 -19.70 39.46 11.80
C ASP A 329 -18.81 38.30 12.25
N VAL A 330 -18.31 37.52 11.28
CA VAL A 330 -17.45 36.36 11.49
C VAL A 330 -16.06 36.60 10.92
N ILE A 331 -15.03 36.14 11.62
CA ILE A 331 -13.66 36.22 11.11
C ILE A 331 -13.37 34.99 10.26
N PHE A 332 -12.82 35.21 9.08
CA PHE A 332 -12.30 34.18 8.19
C PHE A 332 -10.77 34.25 8.16
N CYS A 333 -10.11 33.10 8.09
CA CYS A 333 -8.65 32.99 8.00
C CYS A 333 -8.23 31.92 6.99
N PHE A 334 -7.22 32.22 6.17
CA PHE A 334 -6.50 31.20 5.41
C PHE A 334 -5.46 30.47 6.26
N ASP A 335 -5.31 29.17 6.05
CA ASP A 335 -4.22 28.37 6.59
C ASP A 335 -2.89 28.71 5.90
N LYS A 336 -1.87 27.90 6.19
CA LYS A 336 -0.64 27.91 5.41
C LYS A 336 -0.48 26.56 4.73
N HIS A 337 -0.24 26.60 3.42
CA HIS A 337 0.19 25.45 2.65
C HIS A 337 1.44 24.81 3.30
N SER A 338 1.25 23.57 3.76
CA SER A 338 2.21 22.82 4.55
C SER A 338 3.01 21.83 3.72
N GLY A 339 2.38 21.27 2.68
CA GLY A 339 2.98 20.30 1.79
C GLY A 339 4.12 20.86 0.97
N TYR A 340 4.96 19.99 0.45
CA TYR A 340 5.92 20.31 -0.61
C TYR A 340 5.41 19.87 -2.01
N GLY A 341 4.33 19.11 -2.06
CA GLY A 341 3.51 18.94 -3.28
C GLY A 341 2.55 20.12 -3.44
N GLY A 342 1.73 20.11 -4.49
CA GLY A 342 0.84 21.21 -4.82
C GLY A 342 1.60 22.42 -5.42
N TYR A 343 0.85 23.44 -5.85
CA TYR A 343 1.47 24.61 -6.45
C TYR A 343 2.10 25.53 -5.39
N SER A 344 3.20 26.19 -5.75
CA SER A 344 3.89 27.13 -4.88
C SER A 344 4.69 28.14 -5.70
N SER A 345 5.24 29.17 -5.04
CA SER A 345 6.10 30.16 -5.66
C SER A 345 7.23 30.60 -4.72
N ASP A 346 8.32 31.09 -5.31
CA ASP A 346 9.48 31.59 -4.56
C ASP A 346 9.06 32.65 -3.53
N GLY A 347 9.46 32.44 -2.28
CA GLY A 347 9.19 33.35 -1.16
C GLY A 347 7.89 33.08 -0.39
N TRP A 348 7.01 32.21 -0.90
CA TRP A 348 5.81 31.80 -0.16
C TRP A 348 6.19 31.01 1.09
N GLY A 349 7.12 30.07 0.95
CA GLY A 349 7.55 29.16 2.01
C GLY A 349 6.46 28.16 2.40
N HIS A 350 6.81 27.21 3.26
CA HIS A 350 5.91 26.17 3.79
C HIS A 350 5.78 26.35 5.30
N GLY A 351 4.62 26.04 5.87
CA GLY A 351 4.38 26.25 7.30
C GLY A 351 3.00 25.82 7.73
N VAL A 352 2.59 26.27 8.92
CA VAL A 352 1.31 25.94 9.55
C VAL A 352 0.64 27.18 10.11
N ARG A 353 -0.68 27.12 10.33
CA ARG A 353 -1.38 28.07 11.19
C ARG A 353 -1.48 27.51 12.60
N ASN A 354 -1.16 28.33 13.61
CA ASN A 354 -1.43 28.00 15.00
C ASN A 354 -2.67 28.75 15.50
N LEU A 355 -3.40 28.13 16.43
CA LEU A 355 -4.46 28.73 17.21
C LEU A 355 -4.17 28.43 18.68
N VAL A 356 -4.11 29.46 19.52
CA VAL A 356 -3.90 29.30 20.96
C VAL A 356 -5.02 29.99 21.71
N PHE A 357 -5.75 29.17 22.45
CA PHE A 357 -6.65 29.62 23.49
C PHE A 357 -5.84 29.80 24.76
N HIS A 358 -5.83 31.01 25.30
CA HIS A 358 -5.16 31.31 26.59
C HIS A 358 -6.09 31.16 27.79
N SER A 359 -7.35 30.82 27.56
CA SER A 359 -8.39 30.64 28.58
C SER A 359 -9.47 29.67 28.10
N PRO A 360 -10.08 28.86 28.99
CA PRO A 360 -11.26 28.06 28.71
C PRO A 360 -12.57 28.88 28.78
N ASP A 361 -12.49 30.21 28.76
CA ASP A 361 -13.65 31.10 28.61
C ASP A 361 -14.08 31.11 27.12
N PRO A 362 -15.31 30.67 26.80
CA PRO A 362 -15.86 30.68 25.44
C PRO A 362 -15.73 31.99 24.66
N LYS A 363 -15.66 33.12 25.38
CA LYS A 363 -15.63 34.47 24.79
C LYS A 363 -14.23 35.08 24.72
N ALA A 364 -13.23 34.42 25.30
CA ALA A 364 -11.86 34.90 25.23
C ALA A 364 -11.34 34.80 23.79
N GLY A 365 -10.63 35.83 23.34
CA GLY A 365 -10.05 35.86 22.00
C GLY A 365 -9.02 34.74 21.76
N VAL A 366 -8.93 34.28 20.52
CA VAL A 366 -8.01 33.23 20.10
C VAL A 366 -6.80 33.85 19.40
N GLU A 367 -5.60 33.60 19.91
CA GLU A 367 -4.40 34.07 19.25
C GLU A 367 -4.05 33.14 18.07
N THR A 368 -3.78 33.70 16.90
CA THR A 368 -3.40 32.93 15.72
C THR A 368 -2.21 33.55 14.98
N TRP A 369 -1.41 32.72 14.31
CA TRP A 369 -0.31 33.14 13.45
C TRP A 369 0.10 32.03 12.48
N ILE A 370 0.76 32.42 11.40
CA ILE A 370 1.50 31.48 10.53
C ILE A 370 2.89 31.25 11.10
N ARG A 371 3.31 29.99 11.19
CA ARG A 371 4.64 29.55 11.58
C ARG A 371 5.27 28.81 10.39
N LEU A 372 6.27 29.40 9.77
CA LEU A 372 6.97 28.78 8.62
C LEU A 372 7.94 27.68 9.05
N GLU A 373 8.45 26.87 8.14
CA GLU A 373 9.45 25.85 8.49
C GLU A 373 10.69 26.48 9.17
N GLY A 374 11.20 27.59 8.60
CA GLY A 374 12.48 28.20 8.96
C GLY A 374 12.55 29.01 10.27
N GLY A 375 11.50 29.10 11.08
CA GLY A 375 11.50 29.89 12.33
C GLY A 375 10.62 31.14 12.31
N GLU A 376 10.34 31.68 11.13
CA GLU A 376 9.59 32.92 10.96
C GLU A 376 8.11 32.77 11.37
N THR A 377 7.54 33.86 11.90
CA THR A 377 6.11 34.00 12.17
C THR A 377 5.50 35.14 11.36
N ARG A 378 4.34 34.92 10.76
CA ARG A 378 3.57 35.91 9.97
C ARG A 378 2.12 35.95 10.42
N ALA A 379 1.36 36.94 9.94
CA ALA A 379 -0.09 37.05 10.13
C ALA A 379 -0.56 36.84 11.59
N ARG A 380 0.18 37.39 12.57
CA ARG A 380 -0.12 37.18 13.99
C ARG A 380 -1.19 38.15 14.46
N VAL A 381 -2.36 37.63 14.83
CA VAL A 381 -3.55 38.40 15.21
C VAL A 381 -4.31 37.71 16.35
N VAL A 382 -5.21 38.44 17.01
CA VAL A 382 -6.15 37.89 17.99
C VAL A 382 -7.56 37.96 17.41
N LEU A 383 -8.23 36.81 17.37
CA LEU A 383 -9.57 36.62 16.85
C LEU A 383 -10.57 36.95 17.96
N ASP A 384 -10.95 38.22 18.07
CA ASP A 384 -11.92 38.70 19.05
C ASP A 384 -12.77 39.85 18.48
N SER A 385 -13.62 40.46 19.32
CA SER A 385 -14.47 41.59 18.92
C SER A 385 -13.69 42.86 18.54
N ASN A 386 -12.40 42.96 18.86
CA ASN A 386 -11.54 44.10 18.58
C ASN A 386 -10.60 43.86 17.38
N PHE A 387 -10.76 42.75 16.66
CA PHE A 387 -9.92 42.38 15.52
C PHE A 387 -9.65 43.55 14.55
N ASP A 388 -10.69 44.30 14.15
CA ASP A 388 -10.55 45.41 13.18
C ASP A 388 -9.91 46.67 13.76
N GLN A 389 -9.78 46.74 15.09
CA GLN A 389 -9.20 47.90 15.79
C GLN A 389 -7.68 47.77 15.95
N LEU A 390 -7.10 46.60 15.64
CA LEU A 390 -5.67 46.35 15.74
C LEU A 390 -4.89 47.03 14.62
N LYS A 391 -4.69 48.34 14.76
CA LYS A 391 -3.57 49.05 14.12
C LYS A 391 -2.35 48.88 15.01
N THR A 392 -1.47 47.94 14.62
CA THR A 392 -0.07 47.84 15.06
C THR A 392 0.21 47.80 16.57
N PHE A 393 0.29 46.59 17.15
CA PHE A 393 1.06 46.37 18.40
C PHE A 393 1.79 45.02 18.39
N TRP A 394 2.79 44.88 17.51
CA TRP A 394 3.88 43.94 17.78
C TRP A 394 5.22 44.48 17.25
N PRO A 395 6.25 44.66 18.10
CA PRO A 395 7.56 45.05 17.62
C PRO A 395 8.13 43.92 16.75
N LYS A 396 8.70 44.29 15.59
CA LYS A 396 9.47 43.40 14.71
C LYS A 396 10.31 42.45 15.55
N ALA A 397 10.22 41.15 15.25
CA ALA A 397 11.00 40.10 15.90
C ALA A 397 12.47 40.56 16.04
N ARG A 398 12.98 40.54 17.27
CA ARG A 398 14.39 40.81 17.54
C ARG A 398 15.22 39.78 16.78
N SER A 399 16.20 40.28 16.04
CA SER A 399 17.28 39.49 15.47
C SER A 399 17.88 38.54 16.51
N PRO A 400 18.20 37.28 16.14
CA PRO A 400 18.80 36.36 17.10
C PRO A 400 20.14 36.91 17.57
N CYS A 401 20.30 36.92 18.89
CA CYS A 401 21.50 37.34 19.58
C CYS A 401 22.70 36.55 19.04
N SER A 402 23.75 37.28 18.65
CA SER A 402 25.04 36.74 18.27
C SER A 402 25.63 35.92 19.43
N SER A 403 25.68 34.60 19.26
CA SER A 403 26.70 33.80 19.94
C SER A 403 27.73 33.38 18.90
N SER A 404 28.98 33.71 19.21
CA SER A 404 30.16 33.55 18.39
C SER A 404 30.42 32.10 18.00
N SER A 405 30.48 31.82 16.70
CA SER A 405 31.19 30.66 16.16
C SER A 405 32.04 31.11 14.97
N THR A 406 33.33 31.29 15.23
CA THR A 406 34.39 31.38 14.22
C THR A 406 34.43 30.07 13.42
N PHE A 407 34.14 30.13 12.13
CA PHE A 407 34.57 29.12 11.16
C PHE A 407 35.29 29.82 10.00
N PHE A 408 36.56 29.44 9.83
CA PHE A 408 37.45 29.87 8.77
C PHE A 408 37.00 29.31 7.42
N ALA A 409 36.92 30.18 6.42
CA ALA A 409 36.67 29.86 5.02
C ALA A 409 37.90 29.18 4.37
N LEU A 410 37.66 28.17 3.53
CA LEU A 410 38.64 27.63 2.58
C LEU A 410 38.30 28.13 1.16
N PRO A 411 39.29 28.58 0.35
CA PRO A 411 39.03 29.11 -0.99
C PRO A 411 39.20 28.05 -2.11
N GLU A 412 38.58 28.36 -3.26
CA GLU A 412 38.51 27.61 -4.52
C GLU A 412 39.86 27.21 -5.15
N PRO A 413 39.91 26.16 -6.01
CA PRO A 413 41.11 25.83 -6.79
C PRO A 413 41.07 26.35 -8.24
N LYS A 414 42.16 27.00 -8.66
CA LYS A 414 42.55 27.20 -10.06
C LYS A 414 43.58 26.16 -10.50
N SER A 415 43.61 25.93 -11.82
CA SER A 415 44.38 24.92 -12.56
C SER A 415 45.91 25.14 -12.60
N VAL A 416 46.67 24.06 -12.84
CA VAL A 416 47.69 23.87 -13.92
C VAL A 416 48.73 22.76 -13.61
N LYS A 417 48.84 21.81 -14.55
CA LYS A 417 49.97 20.97 -15.04
C LYS A 417 51.18 20.59 -14.15
N GLY A 418 51.27 19.29 -13.82
CA GLY A 418 52.27 18.31 -14.33
C GLY A 418 53.75 18.36 -13.90
N ARG A 419 54.24 17.29 -13.22
CA ARG A 419 55.42 16.44 -13.60
C ARG A 419 55.79 15.37 -12.54
N ARG A 420 55.93 14.13 -13.03
CA ARG A 420 56.83 12.97 -12.72
C ARG A 420 57.36 12.68 -11.28
N ARG A 421 57.02 11.45 -10.82
CA ARG A 421 57.85 10.25 -10.50
C ARG A 421 59.03 10.34 -9.48
N SER A 422 58.92 9.61 -8.37
CA SER A 422 59.94 8.77 -7.67
C SER A 422 59.31 8.22 -6.36
N GLU A 423 59.13 6.90 -6.25
CA GLU A 423 59.90 5.94 -5.42
C GLU A 423 59.33 5.71 -4.01
N MET A 424 59.09 4.43 -3.68
CA MET A 424 58.74 3.91 -2.34
C MET A 424 59.96 3.94 -1.40
N PRO A 425 59.79 3.70 -0.07
CA PRO A 425 59.85 2.32 0.43
C PRO A 425 58.88 1.98 1.59
N GLU A 426 58.78 0.67 1.86
CA GLU A 426 58.05 -0.04 2.93
C GLU A 426 58.43 0.37 4.37
N PRO A 427 57.80 -0.25 5.39
CA PRO A 427 58.60 -1.20 6.17
C PRO A 427 57.93 -2.54 6.53
N GLU A 428 58.74 -3.58 6.33
CA GLU A 428 59.06 -4.79 7.08
C GLU A 428 58.16 -5.43 8.17
N GLU A 429 58.24 -6.75 8.11
CA GLU A 429 57.65 -7.86 8.85
C GLU A 429 58.57 -8.39 9.98
N LYS A 430 57.97 -9.04 11.01
CA LYS A 430 58.45 -10.20 11.83
C LYS A 430 57.90 -10.07 13.27
N GLY A 431 57.40 -11.09 13.96
CA GLY A 431 57.24 -12.52 13.73
C GLY A 431 57.04 -13.21 15.10
N GLN A 432 56.43 -14.41 15.14
CA GLN A 432 56.75 -15.58 15.99
C GLN A 432 55.52 -16.47 16.30
N ARG A 433 55.68 -17.78 16.05
CA ARG A 433 54.89 -18.89 16.60
C ARG A 433 55.61 -19.46 17.83
N PRO A 434 54.93 -20.28 18.66
CA PRO A 434 55.29 -21.72 18.70
C PRO A 434 54.06 -22.65 18.79
N VAL A 435 54.01 -23.77 18.05
CA VAL A 435 54.35 -25.18 18.41
C VAL A 435 53.31 -25.88 19.31
N ALA A 436 52.78 -26.99 18.79
CA ALA A 436 51.83 -27.93 19.40
C ALA A 436 52.51 -28.93 20.36
N PRO A 437 51.70 -29.74 21.06
CA PRO A 437 51.98 -31.17 21.08
C PRO A 437 50.76 -32.06 20.79
N THR A 438 51.10 -33.22 20.26
CA THR A 438 50.30 -34.33 19.75
C THR A 438 49.92 -35.31 20.87
N GLU A 439 48.66 -35.76 20.93
CA GLU A 439 48.27 -37.05 21.51
C GLU A 439 47.13 -37.69 20.68
N GLN A 440 47.29 -38.99 20.39
CA GLN A 440 46.31 -39.95 19.87
C GLN A 440 46.03 -41.01 20.97
N PRO A 441 45.11 -42.01 20.87
CA PRO A 441 44.11 -42.34 19.84
C PRO A 441 42.70 -42.74 20.38
N SER A 442 41.81 -43.10 19.45
CA SER A 442 40.70 -44.09 19.55
C SER A 442 39.26 -43.57 19.69
N GLY A 443 38.35 -44.20 18.92
CA GLY A 443 36.95 -44.34 19.34
C GLY A 443 35.85 -43.84 18.38
N LYS A 444 35.51 -44.68 17.39
CA LYS A 444 34.14 -45.02 16.91
C LYS A 444 33.14 -43.92 16.52
N GLU A 445 32.71 -44.03 15.26
CA GLU A 445 31.45 -43.59 14.68
C GLU A 445 30.22 -43.80 15.57
N ARG A 446 29.22 -42.89 15.44
CA ARG A 446 27.81 -43.27 15.26
C ARG A 446 26.92 -42.08 14.86
N SER A 447 26.32 -42.21 13.67
CA SER A 447 25.04 -41.60 13.28
C SER A 447 23.87 -42.49 13.75
N PRO A 448 22.65 -41.96 13.93
CA PRO A 448 21.40 -42.74 13.84
C PRO A 448 20.68 -42.40 12.51
N THR A 449 20.43 -43.35 11.57
CA THR A 449 19.32 -44.35 11.47
C THR A 449 17.92 -43.71 11.59
N ALA A 450 16.91 -43.95 10.75
CA ALA A 450 16.49 -45.11 9.96
C ALA A 450 15.55 -44.63 8.81
N SER A 451 14.98 -45.40 7.87
CA SER A 451 14.71 -46.83 7.75
C SER A 451 14.40 -47.16 6.28
N THR A 452 14.95 -48.25 5.75
CA THR A 452 14.56 -48.86 4.48
C THR A 452 13.94 -50.21 4.79
N VAL A 453 12.70 -50.46 4.36
CA VAL A 453 12.10 -51.79 4.33
C VAL A 453 12.15 -52.28 2.89
N ALA A 454 12.86 -53.38 2.69
CA ALA A 454 12.93 -54.13 1.46
C ALA A 454 11.71 -55.04 1.29
N SER A 455 11.27 -55.25 0.05
CA SER A 455 10.59 -56.48 -0.36
C SER A 455 11.19 -56.96 -1.68
N ASN A 456 11.70 -58.19 -1.64
CA ASN A 456 12.19 -58.97 -2.76
C ASN A 456 11.01 -59.61 -3.51
N VAL A 457 11.10 -59.69 -4.85
CA VAL A 457 10.57 -60.83 -5.62
C VAL A 457 11.59 -61.24 -6.68
N ARG A 458 11.71 -62.56 -6.81
CA ARG A 458 12.72 -63.39 -7.47
C ARG A 458 12.52 -63.57 -8.99
N GLU A 459 13.65 -63.93 -9.62
CA GLU A 459 13.89 -64.93 -10.68
C GLU A 459 13.28 -64.79 -12.08
N GLY A 460 14.18 -64.97 -13.05
CA GLY A 460 13.86 -65.20 -14.46
C GLY A 460 15.09 -65.09 -15.38
N ALA A 461 16.15 -65.86 -15.11
CA ALA A 461 17.25 -66.04 -16.05
C ALA A 461 16.85 -67.05 -17.14
N LYS A 462 17.14 -66.73 -18.40
CA LYS A 462 17.44 -67.70 -19.45
C LYS A 462 18.49 -67.12 -20.39
N ASP A 463 19.63 -67.79 -20.39
CA ASP A 463 20.73 -67.65 -21.33
C ASP A 463 20.31 -68.00 -22.76
N LEU A 464 21.02 -67.45 -23.75
CA LEU A 464 21.46 -68.15 -24.95
C LEU A 464 22.63 -67.38 -25.61
N GLU A 465 23.49 -68.15 -26.23
CA GLU A 465 24.93 -67.99 -26.41
C GLU A 465 25.36 -67.44 -27.78
N HIS A 466 26.65 -67.07 -27.86
CA HIS A 466 27.59 -67.09 -29.00
C HIS A 466 27.61 -65.95 -30.04
N GLY A 467 28.84 -65.43 -30.27
CA GLY A 467 29.35 -65.22 -31.63
C GLY A 467 29.87 -63.83 -32.02
N ASP A 468 31.20 -63.70 -32.01
CA ASP A 468 32.04 -62.94 -32.93
C ASP A 468 32.27 -61.43 -32.82
N VAL A 469 33.56 -61.13 -32.60
CA VAL A 469 34.26 -59.89 -32.88
C VAL A 469 34.39 -59.72 -34.40
N ALA A 470 33.77 -58.68 -34.95
CA ALA A 470 34.13 -58.15 -36.26
C ALA A 470 34.00 -56.62 -36.28
N GLY A 471 35.09 -55.95 -36.62
CA GLY A 471 35.17 -54.50 -36.68
C GLY A 471 34.41 -53.90 -37.87
N GLY A 472 34.00 -52.64 -37.67
CA GLY A 472 33.83 -51.63 -38.71
C GLY A 472 32.58 -51.74 -39.58
N LYS A 473 31.59 -50.89 -39.30
CA LYS A 473 30.90 -50.01 -40.27
C LYS A 473 29.87 -49.15 -39.54
N ASN A 474 29.86 -47.86 -39.88
CA ASN A 474 28.85 -46.88 -39.45
C ASN A 474 27.45 -47.41 -39.77
N ALA A 475 26.77 -47.95 -38.76
CA ALA A 475 25.34 -48.16 -38.84
C ALA A 475 24.71 -46.77 -38.82
N THR A 476 23.99 -46.40 -39.87
CA THR A 476 23.02 -45.31 -39.81
C THR A 476 22.06 -45.63 -38.67
N GLU A 477 22.26 -45.00 -37.52
CA GLU A 477 21.34 -45.11 -36.39
C GLU A 477 19.94 -44.82 -36.94
N THR A 478 19.05 -45.81 -36.90
CA THR A 478 17.66 -45.58 -37.31
C THR A 478 17.06 -44.50 -36.41
N LEU A 479 16.24 -43.61 -36.97
CA LEU A 479 15.62 -42.52 -36.20
C LEU A 479 14.93 -43.04 -34.92
N TRP A 480 14.34 -44.24 -34.98
CA TRP A 480 13.76 -44.90 -33.81
C TRP A 480 14.78 -45.24 -32.73
N HIS A 481 15.95 -45.76 -33.11
CA HIS A 481 17.04 -46.06 -32.18
C HIS A 481 17.56 -44.78 -31.52
N TRP A 482 17.71 -43.70 -32.29
CA TRP A 482 18.01 -42.38 -31.75
C TRP A 482 16.94 -41.94 -30.73
N LEU A 483 15.65 -41.96 -31.06
CA LEU A 483 14.61 -41.44 -30.17
C LEU A 483 14.49 -42.19 -28.83
N ILE A 484 14.82 -43.48 -28.76
CA ILE A 484 14.70 -44.27 -27.53
C ILE A 484 15.91 -44.21 -26.60
N GLN A 485 16.99 -43.53 -27.01
CA GLN A 485 18.20 -43.35 -26.19
C GLN A 485 18.02 -42.25 -25.12
N ASP A 486 18.81 -42.36 -24.05
CA ASP A 486 18.87 -41.36 -22.98
C ASP A 486 19.72 -40.16 -23.40
N VAL A 487 19.18 -38.96 -23.18
CA VAL A 487 19.92 -37.71 -23.39
C VAL A 487 20.98 -37.52 -22.30
N ASP A 488 22.06 -36.80 -22.62
CA ASP A 488 23.03 -36.33 -21.63
C ASP A 488 22.44 -35.13 -20.86
N PRO A 489 22.15 -35.28 -19.54
CA PRO A 489 21.57 -34.18 -18.76
C PRO A 489 22.48 -32.96 -18.69
N VAL A 490 23.81 -33.14 -18.74
CA VAL A 490 24.77 -32.03 -18.67
C VAL A 490 24.73 -31.16 -19.93
N LYS A 491 24.34 -31.75 -21.06
CA LYS A 491 24.20 -31.06 -22.36
C LYS A 491 22.78 -30.57 -22.64
N SER A 492 21.89 -30.66 -21.65
CA SER A 492 20.48 -30.25 -21.77
C SER A 492 20.23 -28.77 -21.41
N THR A 493 21.28 -27.94 -21.30
CA THR A 493 21.19 -26.53 -20.86
C THR A 493 20.19 -25.71 -21.68
N ALA A 494 20.22 -25.80 -23.00
CA ALA A 494 19.34 -25.01 -23.87
C ALA A 494 17.84 -25.29 -23.66
N PRO A 495 17.34 -26.54 -23.76
CA PRO A 495 15.92 -26.80 -23.50
C PRO A 495 15.51 -26.51 -22.05
N LEU A 496 16.40 -26.67 -21.07
CA LEU A 496 16.11 -26.36 -19.67
C LEU A 496 16.06 -24.85 -19.38
N ALA A 497 16.92 -24.06 -20.03
CA ALA A 497 16.83 -22.60 -20.00
C ALA A 497 15.51 -22.12 -20.64
N MET A 498 15.12 -22.72 -21.78
CA MET A 498 13.82 -22.42 -22.41
C MET A 498 12.63 -22.82 -21.53
N TYR A 499 12.72 -23.90 -20.74
CA TYR A 499 11.70 -24.20 -19.73
C TYR A 499 11.60 -23.11 -18.67
N CYS A 500 12.73 -22.60 -18.15
CA CYS A 500 12.73 -21.49 -17.19
C CYS A 500 12.08 -20.23 -17.80
N PHE A 501 12.38 -19.94 -19.07
CA PHE A 501 11.72 -18.90 -19.84
C PHE A 501 10.21 -19.12 -19.93
N MET A 502 9.75 -20.33 -20.26
CA MET A 502 8.33 -20.66 -20.35
C MET A 502 7.61 -20.52 -19.01
N THR A 503 8.27 -20.81 -17.88
CA THR A 503 7.70 -20.55 -16.55
C THR A 503 7.42 -19.07 -16.37
N GLY A 504 8.43 -18.20 -16.52
CA GLY A 504 8.23 -16.76 -16.40
C GLY A 504 7.17 -16.24 -17.36
N TYR A 505 7.17 -16.72 -18.61
CA TYR A 505 6.22 -16.35 -19.64
C TYR A 505 4.77 -16.64 -19.25
N ILE A 506 4.48 -17.89 -18.85
CA ILE A 506 3.13 -18.34 -18.49
C ILE A 506 2.67 -17.70 -17.18
N ASP A 507 3.56 -17.59 -16.19
CA ASP A 507 3.27 -16.99 -14.90
C ASP A 507 2.96 -15.49 -15.01
N ALA A 508 3.67 -14.76 -15.88
CA ALA A 508 3.34 -13.36 -16.16
C ALA A 508 1.93 -13.20 -16.72
N VAL A 509 1.45 -14.13 -17.56
CA VAL A 509 0.10 -14.10 -18.12
C VAL A 509 -0.96 -14.29 -17.05
N SER A 510 -0.86 -15.35 -16.25
CA SER A 510 -1.87 -15.62 -15.21
C SER A 510 -1.81 -14.60 -14.07
N PHE A 511 -0.61 -14.19 -13.64
CA PHE A 511 -0.47 -13.22 -12.57
C PHE A 511 -1.01 -11.84 -12.97
N SER A 512 -0.80 -11.42 -14.23
CA SER A 512 -1.34 -10.15 -14.73
C SER A 512 -2.87 -10.13 -14.75
N ALA A 513 -3.52 -11.27 -14.97
CA ALA A 513 -4.98 -11.33 -15.11
C ALA A 513 -5.73 -11.64 -13.81
N ILE A 514 -5.12 -12.42 -12.91
CA ILE A 514 -5.79 -12.96 -11.72
C ILE A 514 -4.89 -13.09 -10.48
N PHE A 515 -3.65 -12.61 -10.53
CA PHE A 515 -2.69 -12.66 -9.41
C PHE A 515 -2.38 -14.07 -8.88
N VAL A 516 -2.67 -15.10 -9.67
CA VAL A 516 -2.37 -16.51 -9.39
C VAL A 516 -1.18 -16.94 -10.24
N TRP A 517 -0.28 -17.71 -9.64
CA TRP A 517 0.91 -18.24 -10.29
C TRP A 517 0.67 -19.67 -10.77
N CYS A 518 0.76 -19.93 -12.07
CA CYS A 518 0.63 -21.29 -12.60
C CYS A 518 1.83 -22.18 -12.21
N GLY A 519 3.02 -21.61 -12.06
CA GLY A 519 4.27 -22.30 -11.71
C GLY A 519 4.64 -22.18 -10.23
N PHE A 520 4.43 -21.01 -9.61
CA PHE A 520 4.82 -20.77 -8.21
C PHE A 520 3.73 -21.17 -7.20
N GLN A 521 3.50 -22.48 -7.08
CA GLN A 521 2.44 -23.04 -6.24
C GLN A 521 2.58 -22.76 -4.73
N THR A 522 3.77 -22.37 -4.25
CA THR A 522 3.96 -21.93 -2.85
C THR A 522 3.08 -20.72 -2.52
N GLY A 523 2.95 -19.75 -3.43
CA GLY A 523 2.09 -18.58 -3.24
C GLY A 523 0.61 -18.97 -3.20
N ASN A 524 0.17 -19.79 -4.16
CA ASN A 524 -1.22 -20.26 -4.21
C ASN A 524 -1.59 -21.08 -2.97
N PHE A 525 -0.68 -21.92 -2.49
CA PHE A 525 -0.91 -22.71 -1.27
C PHE A 525 -1.05 -21.83 -0.03
N ALA A 526 -0.21 -20.79 0.11
CA ALA A 526 -0.34 -19.81 1.18
C ALA A 526 -1.65 -19.01 1.07
N GLN A 527 -2.07 -18.62 -0.13
CA GLN A 527 -3.34 -17.93 -0.37
C GLN A 527 -4.54 -18.76 0.09
N LEU A 528 -4.54 -20.07 -0.20
CA LEU A 528 -5.60 -20.97 0.30
C LEU A 528 -5.60 -21.09 1.83
N ALA A 529 -4.43 -21.05 2.47
CA ALA A 529 -4.36 -21.04 3.94
C ALA A 529 -4.93 -19.73 4.52
N LEU A 530 -4.62 -18.57 3.90
CA LEU A 530 -5.21 -17.28 4.28
C LEU A 530 -6.73 -17.28 4.09
N ALA A 531 -7.24 -17.90 3.03
CA ALA A 531 -8.67 -18.04 2.80
C ALA A 531 -9.37 -18.81 3.94
N ILE A 532 -8.73 -19.87 4.48
CA ILE A 532 -9.24 -20.62 5.64
C ILE A 532 -9.21 -19.75 6.91
N CYS A 533 -8.16 -18.94 7.11
CA CYS A 533 -8.04 -18.07 8.28
C CYS A 533 -9.19 -17.03 8.38
N ARG A 534 -9.71 -16.54 7.24
CA ARG A 534 -10.84 -15.59 7.22
C ARG A 534 -12.11 -16.13 7.88
N LEU A 535 -12.30 -17.46 7.89
CA LEU A 535 -13.41 -18.12 8.59
C LEU A 535 -13.39 -17.89 10.11
N PHE A 536 -12.27 -17.44 10.66
CA PHE A 536 -12.06 -17.21 12.09
C PHE A 536 -11.73 -15.74 12.42
N GLN A 537 -11.58 -14.88 11.41
CA GLN A 537 -11.17 -13.49 11.57
C GLN A 537 -12.38 -12.59 11.89
N GLY A 538 -12.35 -11.92 13.05
CA GLY A 538 -13.39 -11.00 13.48
C GLY A 538 -14.45 -11.61 14.42
N PRO A 539 -15.34 -10.75 14.98
CA PRO A 539 -16.42 -11.17 15.87
C PRO A 539 -17.35 -12.21 15.22
N PRO A 540 -17.98 -13.11 15.98
CA PRO A 540 -19.04 -13.99 15.46
C PRO A 540 -20.19 -13.14 14.89
N GLY A 541 -20.34 -13.11 13.56
CA GLY A 541 -21.31 -12.28 12.84
C GLY A 541 -20.72 -11.45 11.69
N GLU A 542 -19.42 -11.13 11.76
CA GLU A 542 -18.70 -10.31 10.75
C GLU A 542 -17.62 -11.09 9.98
N ARG A 543 -17.55 -12.41 10.19
CA ARG A 543 -16.58 -13.28 9.53
C ARG A 543 -16.91 -13.45 8.06
N ASP A 544 -15.90 -13.32 7.21
CA ASP A 544 -16.02 -13.63 5.80
C ASP A 544 -16.06 -15.15 5.59
N LEU A 545 -17.25 -15.66 5.25
CA LEU A 545 -17.51 -17.08 4.97
C LEU A 545 -17.51 -17.40 3.46
N SER A 546 -17.18 -16.43 2.61
CA SER A 546 -17.25 -16.60 1.17
C SER A 546 -15.97 -17.19 0.59
N PHE A 547 -16.13 -18.04 -0.45
CA PHE A 547 -14.99 -18.58 -1.20
C PHE A 547 -14.75 -17.69 -2.41
N HIS A 548 -13.81 -16.75 -2.30
CA HIS A 548 -13.62 -15.70 -3.29
C HIS A 548 -13.14 -16.26 -4.62
N LYS A 549 -13.31 -15.49 -5.69
CA LYS A 549 -12.86 -15.92 -7.02
C LYS A 549 -11.36 -16.18 -7.09
N ALA A 550 -10.56 -15.35 -6.43
CA ALA A 550 -9.11 -15.54 -6.35
C ALA A 550 -8.75 -16.88 -5.67
N ASP A 551 -9.48 -17.28 -4.63
CA ASP A 551 -9.25 -18.56 -3.94
C ASP A 551 -9.64 -19.75 -4.81
N GLN A 552 -10.77 -19.65 -5.51
CA GLN A 552 -11.22 -20.66 -6.47
C GLN A 552 -10.18 -20.87 -7.58
N GLN A 553 -9.59 -19.77 -8.08
CA GLN A 553 -8.55 -19.82 -9.12
C GLN A 553 -7.23 -20.38 -8.59
N ALA A 554 -6.81 -19.99 -7.38
CA ALA A 554 -5.63 -20.54 -6.73
C ALA A 554 -5.77 -22.05 -6.51
N LEU A 555 -6.95 -22.52 -6.08
CA LEU A 555 -7.27 -23.95 -5.94
C LEU A 555 -7.25 -24.66 -7.30
N CYS A 556 -7.88 -24.07 -8.32
CA CYS A 556 -7.89 -24.62 -9.68
C CYS A 556 -6.47 -24.78 -10.23
N SER A 557 -5.63 -23.76 -10.11
CA SER A 557 -4.24 -23.80 -10.55
C SER A 557 -3.45 -24.89 -9.81
N LEU A 558 -3.56 -24.96 -8.47
CA LEU A 558 -2.86 -25.94 -7.66
C LEU A 558 -3.24 -27.38 -8.01
N LEU A 559 -4.53 -27.67 -8.16
CA LEU A 559 -5.00 -29.01 -8.52
C LEU A 559 -4.55 -29.39 -9.93
N ALA A 560 -4.69 -28.49 -10.90
CA ALA A 560 -4.30 -28.74 -12.28
C ALA A 560 -2.78 -28.90 -12.44
N PHE A 561 -1.98 -28.11 -11.73
CA PHE A 561 -0.53 -28.27 -11.66
C PHE A 561 -0.15 -29.66 -11.14
N ASN A 562 -0.76 -30.11 -10.04
CA ASN A 562 -0.52 -31.44 -9.50
C ASN A 562 -0.95 -32.55 -10.45
N ALA A 563 -2.08 -32.38 -11.16
CA ALA A 563 -2.51 -33.31 -12.20
C ALA A 563 -1.50 -33.41 -13.35
N GLY A 564 -0.97 -32.28 -13.83
CA GLY A 564 0.11 -32.25 -14.81
C GLY A 564 1.39 -32.92 -14.32
N ALA A 565 1.80 -32.63 -13.09
CA ALA A 565 2.96 -33.28 -12.46
C ALA A 565 2.76 -34.80 -12.30
N PHE A 566 1.53 -35.24 -12.04
CA PHE A 566 1.16 -36.64 -11.99
C PHE A 566 1.28 -37.30 -13.37
N VAL A 567 0.82 -36.66 -14.45
CA VAL A 567 1.05 -37.13 -15.83
C VAL A 567 2.55 -37.27 -16.13
N GLY A 568 3.37 -36.36 -15.61
CA GLY A 568 4.84 -36.46 -15.69
C GLY A 568 5.42 -37.77 -15.12
N ARG A 569 4.73 -38.44 -14.20
CA ARG A 569 5.15 -39.73 -13.64
C ARG A 569 5.10 -40.89 -14.63
N ILE A 570 4.45 -40.73 -15.79
CA ILE A 570 4.47 -41.73 -16.88
C ILE A 570 5.92 -42.07 -17.27
N ALA A 571 6.86 -41.13 -17.09
CA ALA A 571 8.30 -41.33 -17.15
C ALA A 571 8.83 -42.55 -16.35
N ASN A 572 8.18 -42.95 -15.26
CA ASN A 572 8.56 -44.13 -14.48
C ASN A 572 8.49 -45.43 -15.30
N LYS A 573 7.57 -45.49 -16.27
CA LYS A 573 7.39 -46.67 -17.14
C LYS A 573 8.32 -46.64 -18.34
N TYR A 574 8.54 -45.46 -18.93
CA TYR A 574 9.24 -45.31 -20.20
C TYR A 574 10.69 -44.82 -20.08
N GLY A 575 11.11 -44.35 -18.91
CA GLY A 575 12.45 -43.78 -18.66
C GLY A 575 12.43 -42.26 -18.74
N ALA A 576 12.86 -41.60 -17.66
CA ALA A 576 12.78 -40.15 -17.53
C ALA A 576 13.81 -39.38 -18.34
N HIS A 577 14.91 -40.02 -18.74
CA HIS A 577 15.97 -39.42 -19.54
C HIS A 577 15.83 -39.76 -21.03
N ARG A 578 14.86 -40.60 -21.41
CA ARG A 578 14.65 -40.97 -22.81
C ARG A 578 14.24 -39.76 -23.62
N ARG A 579 14.91 -39.54 -24.75
CA ARG A 579 14.62 -38.45 -25.68
C ARG A 579 13.16 -38.47 -26.12
N LEU A 580 12.61 -39.65 -26.44
CA LEU A 580 11.20 -39.81 -26.82
C LEU A 580 10.25 -39.29 -25.75
N TRP A 581 10.53 -39.55 -24.47
CA TRP A 581 9.70 -39.04 -23.37
C TRP A 581 9.80 -37.52 -23.23
N LEU A 582 11.01 -36.96 -23.35
CA LEU A 582 11.23 -35.50 -23.26
C LEU A 582 10.55 -34.76 -24.43
N ILE A 583 10.62 -35.31 -25.64
CA ILE A 583 9.89 -34.82 -26.82
C ILE A 583 8.39 -34.90 -26.58
N PHE A 584 7.87 -36.10 -26.26
CA PHE A 584 6.44 -36.29 -26.04
C PHE A 584 5.90 -35.41 -24.92
N GLY A 585 6.58 -35.36 -23.78
CA GLY A 585 6.19 -34.55 -22.64
C GLY A 585 6.25 -33.05 -22.93
N THR A 586 7.21 -32.56 -23.73
CA THR A 586 7.24 -31.16 -24.17
C THR A 586 6.12 -30.87 -25.18
N PHE A 587 5.88 -31.79 -26.10
CA PHE A 587 4.80 -31.66 -27.08
C PHE A 587 3.42 -31.64 -26.41
N LEU A 588 3.21 -32.47 -25.40
CA LEU A 588 1.99 -32.45 -24.58
C LEU A 588 1.77 -31.08 -23.92
N GLN A 589 2.84 -30.43 -23.44
CA GLN A 589 2.75 -29.08 -22.90
C GLN A 589 2.36 -28.05 -23.99
N ALA A 590 2.82 -28.23 -25.24
CA ALA A 590 2.41 -27.39 -26.37
C ALA A 590 0.91 -27.54 -26.67
N LEU A 591 0.40 -28.78 -26.66
CA LEU A 591 -1.04 -29.06 -26.83
C LEU A 591 -1.88 -28.44 -25.70
N MET A 592 -1.42 -28.52 -24.46
CA MET A 592 -2.08 -27.87 -23.32
C MET A 592 -2.07 -26.35 -23.47
N SER A 593 -0.96 -25.76 -23.93
CA SER A 593 -0.88 -24.31 -24.17
C SER A 593 -1.82 -23.86 -25.29
N MET A 594 -1.97 -24.68 -26.35
CA MET A 594 -2.94 -24.46 -27.42
C MET A 594 -4.38 -24.57 -26.91
N ALA A 595 -4.70 -25.60 -26.12
CA ALA A 595 -6.01 -25.75 -25.50
C ALA A 595 -6.36 -24.56 -24.59
N SER A 596 -5.38 -24.06 -23.84
CA SER A 596 -5.51 -22.85 -23.04
C SER A 596 -5.79 -21.60 -23.90
N ALA A 597 -5.05 -21.41 -25.00
CA ALA A 597 -5.28 -20.32 -25.94
C ALA A 597 -6.71 -20.33 -26.51
N LEU A 598 -7.20 -21.51 -26.93
CA LEU A 598 -8.56 -21.68 -27.44
C LEU A 598 -9.62 -21.40 -26.36
N ALA A 599 -9.39 -21.86 -25.13
CA ALA A 599 -10.28 -21.60 -24.01
C ALA A 599 -10.37 -20.10 -23.70
N PHE A 600 -9.24 -19.38 -23.67
CA PHE A 600 -9.25 -17.92 -23.45
C PHE A 600 -9.85 -17.14 -24.62
N TRP A 601 -9.61 -17.58 -25.86
CA TRP A 601 -10.25 -16.98 -27.03
C TRP A 601 -11.78 -17.09 -26.95
N LYS A 602 -12.29 -18.25 -26.55
CA LYS A 602 -13.74 -18.45 -26.34
C LYS A 602 -14.27 -17.78 -25.08
N ALA A 603 -13.46 -17.64 -24.04
CA ALA A 603 -13.86 -17.00 -22.80
C ALA A 603 -14.15 -15.50 -22.96
N GLY A 604 -13.47 -14.83 -23.89
CA GLY A 604 -13.70 -13.41 -24.22
C GLY A 604 -13.42 -12.44 -23.07
N GLN A 605 -12.68 -12.86 -22.03
CA GLN A 605 -12.37 -12.03 -20.87
C GLN A 605 -11.06 -11.26 -21.10
N GLY A 606 -10.91 -10.11 -20.43
CA GLY A 606 -9.71 -9.29 -20.52
C GLY A 606 -8.45 -10.00 -20.03
N SER A 607 -7.31 -9.35 -20.24
CA SER A 607 -5.98 -9.98 -20.09
C SER A 607 -5.15 -9.45 -18.93
N ILE A 608 -5.53 -8.31 -18.36
CA ILE A 608 -4.81 -7.65 -17.26
C ILE A 608 -5.88 -7.16 -16.27
N ALA A 609 -5.76 -7.56 -15.01
CA ALA A 609 -6.58 -7.06 -13.91
C ALA A 609 -6.03 -5.72 -13.42
N GLY A 610 -6.94 -4.82 -13.06
CA GLY A 610 -6.58 -3.58 -12.36
C GLY A 610 -6.20 -3.83 -10.90
N GLU A 611 -6.80 -4.83 -10.25
CA GLU A 611 -6.67 -5.07 -8.80
C GLU A 611 -6.68 -6.56 -8.45
N ARG A 612 -6.05 -6.91 -7.32
CA ARG A 612 -5.95 -8.29 -6.84
C ARG A 612 -7.29 -8.91 -6.46
N ASP A 613 -8.22 -8.11 -5.95
CA ASP A 613 -9.53 -8.58 -5.50
C ASP A 613 -10.56 -8.65 -6.63
N LEU A 614 -10.24 -8.09 -7.80
CA LEU A 614 -11.07 -8.09 -9.01
C LEU A 614 -10.40 -8.85 -10.17
N PRO A 615 -10.27 -10.18 -10.07
CA PRO A 615 -9.66 -10.97 -11.12
C PRO A 615 -10.49 -10.92 -12.40
N VAL A 616 -9.83 -10.76 -13.56
CA VAL A 616 -10.54 -10.63 -14.85
C VAL A 616 -11.21 -11.93 -15.29
N TRP A 617 -10.66 -13.07 -14.88
CA TRP A 617 -11.11 -14.39 -15.31
C TRP A 617 -12.15 -15.00 -14.39
N THR A 618 -13.42 -14.68 -14.59
CA THR A 618 -14.50 -15.11 -13.70
C THR A 618 -15.32 -16.31 -14.18
N ASN A 619 -15.27 -16.62 -15.49
CA ASN A 619 -16.13 -17.62 -16.12
C ASN A 619 -15.49 -19.02 -16.23
N THR A 620 -16.30 -20.04 -16.55
CA THR A 620 -15.84 -21.43 -16.61
C THR A 620 -14.75 -21.66 -17.66
N LEU A 621 -14.82 -20.99 -18.81
CA LEU A 621 -13.85 -21.18 -19.89
C LEU A 621 -12.48 -20.64 -19.54
N SER A 622 -12.41 -19.52 -18.80
CA SER A 622 -11.13 -18.99 -18.32
C SER A 622 -10.52 -19.86 -17.21
N PHE A 623 -11.34 -20.52 -16.38
CA PHE A 623 -10.87 -21.57 -15.47
C PHE A 623 -10.30 -22.78 -16.21
N VAL A 624 -10.92 -23.21 -17.31
CA VAL A 624 -10.38 -24.28 -18.18
C VAL A 624 -9.04 -23.84 -18.78
N GLY A 625 -8.94 -22.59 -19.23
CA GLY A 625 -7.70 -21.99 -19.72
C GLY A 625 -6.57 -22.00 -18.68
N LEU A 626 -6.89 -21.58 -17.45
CA LEU A 626 -5.98 -21.59 -16.29
C LEU A 626 -5.53 -23.01 -15.94
N ALA A 627 -6.44 -23.98 -15.95
CA ALA A 627 -6.13 -25.37 -15.65
C ALA A 627 -5.13 -25.96 -16.66
N PHE A 628 -5.32 -25.74 -17.96
CA PHE A 628 -4.38 -26.22 -18.96
C PHE A 628 -3.00 -25.55 -18.88
N MET A 629 -2.94 -24.24 -18.63
CA MET A 629 -1.68 -23.53 -18.37
C MET A 629 -0.93 -24.13 -17.17
N SER A 630 -1.64 -24.28 -16.04
CA SER A 630 -1.08 -24.81 -14.79
C SER A 630 -0.62 -26.27 -14.94
N ALA A 631 -1.42 -27.12 -15.60
CA ALA A 631 -1.06 -28.49 -15.90
C ALA A 631 0.18 -28.59 -16.80
N SER A 632 0.33 -27.69 -17.78
CA SER A 632 1.51 -27.65 -18.64
C SER A 632 2.79 -27.41 -17.84
N LEU A 633 2.76 -26.50 -16.86
CA LEU A 633 3.89 -26.27 -15.96
C LEU A 633 4.11 -27.45 -15.02
N GLY A 634 3.05 -28.11 -14.54
CA GLY A 634 3.18 -29.35 -13.76
C GLY A 634 3.98 -30.44 -14.49
N VAL A 635 3.68 -30.69 -15.77
CA VAL A 635 4.43 -31.63 -16.62
C VAL A 635 5.88 -31.17 -16.76
N GLN A 636 6.11 -29.88 -17.06
CA GLN A 636 7.44 -29.28 -17.20
C GLN A 636 8.32 -29.52 -15.97
N GLY A 637 7.76 -29.26 -14.77
CA GLY A 637 8.48 -29.37 -13.51
C GLY A 637 8.95 -30.79 -13.25
N ASN A 638 8.12 -31.78 -13.61
CA ASN A 638 8.49 -33.18 -13.48
C ASN A 638 9.62 -33.56 -14.45
N LEU A 639 9.53 -33.15 -15.73
CA LEU A 639 10.56 -33.40 -16.73
C LEU A 639 11.91 -32.77 -16.33
N GLY A 640 11.90 -31.49 -15.96
CA GLY A 640 13.09 -30.75 -15.54
C GLY A 640 13.73 -31.33 -14.29
N LYS A 641 12.94 -31.61 -13.24
CA LYS A 641 13.45 -32.14 -11.97
C LYS A 641 14.13 -33.49 -12.14
N ARG A 642 13.58 -34.37 -12.98
CA ARG A 642 14.10 -35.74 -13.16
C ARG A 642 15.41 -35.83 -13.92
N LEU A 643 15.78 -34.80 -14.68
CA LEU A 643 17.09 -34.72 -15.32
C LEU A 643 18.21 -34.44 -14.31
N ASN A 644 17.87 -34.00 -13.09
CA ASN A 644 18.80 -33.82 -11.96
C ASN A 644 20.05 -32.98 -12.31
N THR A 645 19.81 -31.83 -12.95
CA THR A 645 20.86 -30.87 -13.33
C THR A 645 20.83 -29.65 -12.40
N GLN A 646 21.70 -28.66 -12.66
CA GLN A 646 21.66 -27.36 -11.96
C GLN A 646 20.40 -26.54 -12.28
N PHE A 647 19.60 -26.97 -13.27
CA PHE A 647 18.22 -26.50 -13.50
C PHE A 647 17.21 -27.34 -12.71
N GLY A 648 17.63 -27.88 -11.56
CA GLY A 648 16.91 -28.89 -10.79
C GLY A 648 15.47 -28.51 -10.45
N THR A 649 15.11 -27.24 -10.55
CA THR A 649 13.73 -26.75 -10.56
C THR A 649 13.57 -25.75 -11.70
N THR A 650 13.07 -26.20 -12.86
CA THR A 650 12.73 -25.31 -13.99
C THR A 650 11.52 -24.41 -13.71
N ILE A 651 11.04 -24.39 -12.47
CA ILE A 651 9.81 -23.70 -12.04
C ILE A 651 10.04 -22.89 -10.78
N VAL A 652 10.66 -23.44 -9.73
CA VAL A 652 10.85 -22.72 -8.45
C VAL A 652 12.27 -22.17 -8.37
N LEU A 653 12.40 -20.84 -8.25
CA LEU A 653 13.71 -20.18 -8.29
C LEU A 653 14.28 -19.85 -6.89
N THR A 654 13.48 -19.92 -5.83
CA THR A 654 13.95 -19.59 -4.46
C THR A 654 15.15 -20.44 -4.04
N THR A 655 15.11 -21.74 -4.30
CA THR A 655 16.25 -22.63 -4.04
C THR A 655 17.45 -22.32 -4.93
N VAL A 656 17.22 -21.92 -6.19
CA VAL A 656 18.27 -21.52 -7.12
C VAL A 656 19.01 -20.27 -6.63
N TRP A 657 18.29 -19.27 -6.10
CA TRP A 657 18.91 -18.08 -5.51
C TRP A 657 19.74 -18.39 -4.28
N VAL A 658 19.22 -19.21 -3.35
CA VAL A 658 19.95 -19.62 -2.16
C VAL A 658 21.21 -20.40 -2.52
N GLU A 659 21.10 -21.36 -3.45
CA GLU A 659 22.23 -22.14 -3.92
C GLU A 659 23.26 -21.33 -4.71
N LEU A 660 22.82 -20.32 -5.46
CA LEU A 660 23.71 -19.39 -6.17
C LEU A 660 24.52 -18.56 -5.16
N MET A 661 23.86 -17.99 -4.15
CA MET A 661 24.52 -17.19 -3.11
C MET A 661 25.45 -18.02 -2.22
N ALA A 662 25.15 -19.31 -2.07
CA ALA A 662 26.00 -20.26 -1.36
C ALA A 662 27.15 -20.82 -2.21
N ASP A 663 27.26 -20.48 -3.50
CA ASP A 663 28.32 -21.02 -4.36
C ASP A 663 29.70 -20.43 -3.95
N PRO A 664 30.67 -21.27 -3.53
CA PRO A 664 31.98 -20.79 -3.08
C PRO A 664 32.80 -20.13 -4.20
N LYS A 665 32.36 -20.25 -5.46
CA LYS A 665 32.98 -19.64 -6.65
C LYS A 665 32.13 -18.52 -7.24
N LEU A 666 31.13 -18.00 -6.50
CA LEU A 666 30.22 -16.94 -6.94
C LEU A 666 30.96 -15.78 -7.65
N PHE A 667 32.02 -15.24 -7.03
CA PHE A 667 32.75 -14.08 -7.52
C PHE A 667 33.88 -14.38 -8.53
N LYS A 668 34.02 -15.63 -9.01
CA LYS A 668 35.04 -15.99 -10.02
C LYS A 668 34.60 -15.65 -11.45
N PHE A 669 34.32 -14.37 -11.73
CA PHE A 669 33.67 -13.93 -12.97
C PHE A 669 34.45 -14.22 -14.26
N ARG A 670 35.76 -14.39 -14.18
CA ARG A 670 36.63 -14.64 -15.35
C ARG A 670 36.71 -16.11 -15.77
N GLN A 671 35.96 -17.00 -15.11
CA GLN A 671 35.98 -18.44 -15.34
C GLN A 671 34.55 -18.96 -15.46
N PHE A 672 34.34 -19.92 -16.37
CA PHE A 672 33.08 -20.64 -16.47
C PHE A 672 32.96 -21.64 -15.33
N VAL A 673 31.91 -21.51 -14.53
CA VAL A 673 31.62 -22.34 -13.37
C VAL A 673 30.20 -22.88 -13.54
N ILE A 674 30.08 -24.16 -13.93
CA ILE A 674 28.80 -24.80 -14.26
C ILE A 674 27.74 -24.61 -13.16
N THR A 675 28.11 -24.74 -11.88
CA THR A 675 27.18 -24.60 -10.74
C THR A 675 26.65 -23.18 -10.57
N ARG A 676 27.46 -22.16 -10.86
CA ARG A 676 27.05 -20.75 -10.81
C ARG A 676 26.32 -20.34 -12.08
N ASP A 677 26.93 -20.60 -13.23
CA ASP A 677 26.49 -20.05 -14.52
C ASP A 677 25.17 -20.65 -14.98
N HIS A 678 24.92 -21.94 -14.75
CA HIS A 678 23.62 -22.53 -15.07
C HIS A 678 22.49 -21.96 -14.18
N ARG A 679 22.76 -21.67 -12.90
CA ARG A 679 21.79 -21.04 -12.00
C ARG A 679 21.49 -19.60 -12.40
N LEU A 680 22.51 -18.85 -12.82
CA LEU A 680 22.35 -17.52 -13.41
C LEU A 680 21.54 -17.57 -14.71
N ILE A 681 21.84 -18.51 -15.62
CA ILE A 681 21.08 -18.70 -16.86
C ILE A 681 19.61 -19.00 -16.56
N ALA A 682 19.31 -19.85 -15.57
CA ALA A 682 17.95 -20.15 -15.16
C ALA A 682 17.21 -18.90 -14.67
N ALA A 683 17.83 -18.11 -13.79
CA ALA A 683 17.26 -16.87 -13.25
C ALA A 683 16.99 -15.83 -14.34
N VAL A 684 17.98 -15.59 -15.20
CA VAL A 684 17.87 -14.62 -16.31
C VAL A 684 16.83 -15.08 -17.33
N SER A 685 16.79 -16.38 -17.66
CA SER A 685 15.83 -16.93 -18.62
C SER A 685 14.40 -16.78 -18.12
N LEU A 686 14.15 -17.02 -16.83
CA LEU A 686 12.83 -16.79 -16.21
C LEU A 686 12.43 -15.32 -16.27
N PHE A 687 13.33 -14.40 -15.88
CA PHE A 687 13.08 -12.97 -15.94
C PHE A 687 12.73 -12.51 -17.36
N LEU A 688 13.53 -12.92 -18.35
CA LEU A 688 13.27 -12.64 -19.76
C LEU A 688 11.93 -13.22 -20.22
N GLY A 689 11.60 -14.43 -19.77
CA GLY A 689 10.31 -15.06 -20.01
C GLY A 689 9.16 -14.21 -19.52
N ALA A 690 9.22 -13.74 -18.27
CA ALA A 690 8.20 -12.90 -17.67
C ALA A 690 8.05 -11.55 -18.39
N PHE A 691 9.18 -10.91 -18.70
CA PHE A 691 9.21 -9.66 -19.46
C PHE A 691 8.57 -9.81 -20.84
N VAL A 692 9.00 -10.81 -21.62
CA VAL A 692 8.48 -11.07 -22.97
C VAL A 692 7.01 -11.50 -22.93
N GLY A 693 6.63 -12.35 -21.97
CA GLY A 693 5.24 -12.76 -21.75
C GLY A 693 4.35 -11.56 -21.48
N ARG A 694 4.76 -10.64 -20.61
CA ARG A 694 4.00 -9.44 -20.28
C ARG A 694 3.92 -8.44 -21.44
N ALA A 695 5.00 -8.29 -22.21
CA ALA A 695 5.04 -7.42 -23.38
C ALA A 695 4.09 -7.93 -24.49
N ILE A 696 4.12 -9.22 -24.79
CA ILE A 696 3.22 -9.83 -25.79
C ILE A 696 1.76 -9.80 -25.31
N LEU A 697 1.52 -10.00 -24.01
CA LEU A 697 0.19 -9.90 -23.41
C LEU A 697 -0.49 -8.57 -23.68
N GLN A 698 0.27 -7.48 -23.65
CA GLN A 698 -0.24 -6.15 -23.93
C GLN A 698 -0.66 -5.97 -25.39
N SER A 699 0.04 -6.60 -26.33
CA SER A 699 -0.23 -6.46 -27.77
C SER A 699 -1.28 -7.44 -28.29
N LEU A 700 -1.28 -8.69 -27.81
CA LEU A 700 -2.08 -9.78 -28.39
C LEU A 700 -3.17 -10.30 -27.46
N GLY A 701 -3.22 -9.84 -26.21
CA GLY A 701 -4.10 -10.39 -25.17
C GLY A 701 -3.76 -11.83 -24.80
N THR A 702 -4.51 -12.39 -23.85
CA THR A 702 -4.23 -13.70 -23.22
C THR A 702 -4.24 -14.82 -24.26
N ALA A 703 -5.26 -14.86 -25.12
CA ALA A 703 -5.41 -15.90 -26.13
C ALA A 703 -4.26 -15.92 -27.14
N GLY A 704 -3.89 -14.75 -27.67
CA GLY A 704 -2.77 -14.62 -28.61
C GLY A 704 -1.43 -14.97 -27.97
N THR A 705 -1.21 -14.51 -26.74
CA THR A 705 0.00 -14.80 -25.95
C THR A 705 0.14 -16.30 -25.67
N MET A 706 -0.97 -16.98 -25.33
CA MET A 706 -0.96 -18.43 -25.17
C MET A 706 -0.79 -19.19 -26.49
N GLY A 707 -1.25 -18.63 -27.61
CA GLY A 707 -0.92 -19.15 -28.95
C GLY A 707 0.57 -19.10 -29.25
N VAL A 708 1.25 -18.00 -28.93
CA VAL A 708 2.71 -17.87 -29.04
C VAL A 708 3.42 -18.87 -28.12
N SER A 709 2.94 -19.03 -26.87
CA SER A 709 3.43 -20.05 -25.94
C SER A 709 3.39 -21.47 -26.53
N ALA A 710 2.31 -21.84 -27.22
CA ALA A 710 2.22 -23.13 -27.91
C ALA A 710 3.30 -23.28 -28.99
N GLY A 711 3.52 -22.25 -29.81
CA GLY A 711 4.57 -22.24 -30.84
C GLY A 711 5.98 -22.36 -30.26
N LEU A 712 6.29 -21.60 -29.20
CA LEU A 712 7.57 -21.70 -28.48
C LEU A 712 7.79 -23.12 -27.95
N ARG A 713 6.77 -23.78 -27.40
CA ARG A 713 6.88 -25.16 -26.92
C ARG A 713 7.09 -26.19 -28.04
N VAL A 714 6.59 -25.93 -29.25
CA VAL A 714 6.93 -26.76 -30.43
C VAL A 714 8.42 -26.62 -30.75
N LEU A 715 8.99 -25.41 -30.70
CA LEU A 715 10.42 -25.21 -30.91
C LEU A 715 11.26 -25.92 -29.84
N ILE A 716 10.85 -25.88 -28.57
CA ILE A 716 11.52 -26.62 -27.49
C ILE A 716 11.42 -28.14 -27.71
N THR A 717 10.28 -28.62 -28.21
CA THR A 717 10.08 -30.04 -28.57
C THR A 717 11.11 -30.47 -29.61
N LEU A 718 11.32 -29.65 -30.65
CA LEU A 718 12.33 -29.92 -31.69
C LEU A 718 13.76 -29.83 -31.13
N ALA A 719 14.02 -28.94 -30.17
CA ALA A 719 15.34 -28.80 -29.56
C ALA A 719 15.84 -30.09 -28.89
N TRP A 720 14.93 -30.92 -28.34
CA TRP A 720 15.29 -32.21 -27.75
C TRP A 720 15.87 -33.22 -28.77
N LEU A 721 15.59 -33.06 -30.07
CA LEU A 721 16.18 -33.90 -31.12
C LEU A 721 17.69 -33.71 -31.23
N PHE A 722 18.20 -32.54 -30.85
CA PHE A 722 19.59 -32.15 -31.00
C PHE A 722 20.43 -32.35 -29.72
N VAL A 723 19.80 -32.74 -28.60
CA VAL A 723 20.54 -33.02 -27.36
C VAL A 723 21.29 -34.35 -27.52
N PRO A 724 22.62 -34.40 -27.33
CA PRO A 724 23.40 -35.63 -27.49
C PRO A 724 23.04 -36.72 -26.48
N ASN A 725 23.35 -37.98 -26.81
CA ASN A 725 23.20 -39.10 -25.88
C ASN A 725 24.21 -39.03 -24.73
N LYS A 726 23.84 -39.63 -23.60
CA LYS A 726 24.78 -39.90 -22.50
C LYS A 726 25.78 -40.97 -22.95
N VAL A 727 27.04 -40.58 -23.11
CA VAL A 727 28.13 -41.52 -23.40
C VAL A 727 28.49 -42.25 -22.11
N ILE A 728 28.26 -43.56 -22.05
CA ILE A 728 28.74 -44.40 -20.95
C ILE A 728 30.23 -44.66 -21.22
N PRO A 729 31.15 -44.28 -20.32
CA PRO A 729 32.56 -44.63 -20.47
C PRO A 729 32.68 -46.15 -20.51
N THR A 730 33.17 -46.70 -21.61
CA THR A 730 33.58 -48.10 -21.67
C THR A 730 34.68 -48.29 -20.63
N ARG A 731 34.43 -49.20 -19.69
CA ARG A 731 35.42 -49.61 -18.69
C ARG A 731 36.56 -50.26 -19.47
N THR A 732 37.63 -49.52 -19.73
CA THR A 732 38.89 -50.09 -20.20
C THR A 732 39.38 -51.00 -19.09
N SER A 733 39.30 -52.30 -19.33
CA SER A 733 39.88 -53.37 -18.51
C SER A 733 41.37 -53.17 -18.30
#